data_AF-A0A9P6VFY3-F1
#
_entry.id   AF-A0A9P6VFY3-F1
#
_cell.length_a   1.000
_cell.length_b   1.000
_cell.length_c   1.000
_cell.angle_alpha   90.00
_cell.angle_beta   90.00
_cell.angle_gamma   90.00
#
_symmetry.space_group_name_H-M   'P 1'
#
loop_
_entity.id
_entity.type
_entity.pdbx_description
1 polymer ?
#
loop_
_entity_poly.entity_id
_entity_poly.type
_entity_poly.pdbx_seq_one_letter_code
_entity_poly.pdbx_strand_id
1 'polypeptide(L)'
;MTLPPLFVRPMPFQSRFKIILGAVDVMDGPVWAGPPELGPEARAGRCLVEKCGERSRLERSPMYSIVAVVCLPGCCEQSHHESIRPVSTQTLRSILAGRRAALLLDLLAAQTTSKPVTRVASPISGMTNARSTHATSTTTIKDCHPIGTSSTNRVLLYPKINRLAYAPRTLRHPLSILIVRPTIPPAALFYQSTLSFFKGLHYAMTRTPPAVLRKYLFGGQISRTGYSADPAPTIPFRKQLKDAAKKRKSEGAAKTSREDNQKLEEWELTVGIEIHAQLNTARKLFSTAASSINDVPNTHVALFDLAMPGSQPIFQKETLIPAIRAALALNCKVQKTSKFDRKHYFHWDQPSGYQITQYYEPFAKDGYITLYAHDGIAKEDGDEIQIGIKQVQMEQDTAKTISQPGEIHLLDFNRVGLPLIEIITLPQIHYPSTAAAFVRKVQILLNSVDACVLGMQSGGLRADVNVSVRRRAEQGTGAEYAGVKGLGQRTEIKNLSSFKAVEDAIIAERDRQIQILEAGGAIEGETRGWTIGSTETRRLRGKEGEVDYRYMPDADLGPVIIGDDLLTYLEKTLGVLPDEEIKLLVEVYGLTTKDALSMVSLNEGGRAEYFRNVVDHLLELDDRRDLKTAGKLAGNWVLHELGGLASDAAEEENALQMTSEGDCIINHRRLGDLIDRLDNNQITGTSAKKILTMLFEMSTDEQKTVKQLIDEEGLWFNPLSAAEYDELAKSILDMKIVEEILAGKEGKINFLLGKMMRADGEGRVDAKEATAVLRRIIEEHRR
;
A
#
# COMPACT_ATOMS: atom_id res chain seq x y z
N MET A 1 25.01 16.89 34.58
CA MET A 1 24.45 15.76 33.81
C MET A 1 23.69 16.36 32.64
N THR A 2 23.95 15.90 31.42
CA THR A 2 23.18 16.29 30.24
C THR A 2 21.86 15.53 30.20
N LEU A 3 20.77 16.22 29.87
CA LEU A 3 19.50 15.57 29.55
C LEU A 3 19.70 14.63 28.33
N PRO A 4 18.97 13.51 28.25
CA PRO A 4 18.90 12.74 27.00
C PRO A 4 18.31 13.61 25.88
N PRO A 5 18.60 13.32 24.61
CA PRO A 5 17.97 14.04 23.51
C PRO A 5 16.45 13.86 23.56
N LEU A 6 15.72 14.94 23.29
CA LEU A 6 14.28 14.88 23.05
C LEU A 6 14.02 13.85 21.94
N PHE A 7 13.28 12.80 22.28
CA PHE A 7 12.96 11.74 21.33
C PHE A 7 11.96 12.30 20.32
N VAL A 8 12.44 12.66 19.13
CA VAL A 8 11.59 13.18 18.05
C VAL A 8 10.63 12.07 17.66
N ARG A 9 9.33 12.27 17.94
CA ARG A 9 8.27 11.31 17.63
C ARG A 9 8.33 10.99 16.13
N PRO A 10 8.45 9.72 15.72
CA PRO A 10 8.44 9.34 14.31
C PRO A 10 7.13 9.79 13.66
N MET A 11 7.15 10.11 12.36
CA MET A 11 5.92 10.46 11.66
C MET A 11 4.95 9.25 11.65
N PRO A 12 3.63 9.45 11.86
CA PRO A 12 2.65 8.37 11.89
C PRO A 12 2.70 7.49 10.64
N PHE A 13 2.50 6.19 10.84
CA PHE A 13 2.53 5.13 9.80
C PHE A 13 1.68 5.44 8.55
N GLN A 14 0.61 6.24 8.70
CA GLN A 14 -0.18 6.78 7.60
C GLN A 14 -0.54 8.27 7.79
N SER A 15 0.40 9.13 8.17
CA SER A 15 0.13 10.58 8.25
C SER A 15 -0.38 11.09 6.90
N ARG A 16 -1.63 11.57 6.87
CA ARG A 16 -2.46 11.54 5.64
C ARG A 16 -2.04 12.52 4.55
N PHE A 17 -1.23 12.05 3.59
CA PHE A 17 -1.19 12.60 2.24
C PHE A 17 -2.14 11.87 1.29
N LYS A 18 -3.43 11.83 1.65
CA LYS A 18 -4.48 11.79 0.63
C LYS A 18 -4.43 13.12 -0.11
N ILE A 19 -3.62 13.18 -1.17
CA ILE A 19 -3.61 14.30 -2.10
C ILE A 19 -4.98 14.32 -2.78
N ILE A 20 -5.90 15.08 -2.21
CA ILE A 20 -7.00 15.66 -2.97
C ILE A 20 -6.31 16.49 -4.05
N LEU A 21 -6.51 16.12 -5.31
CA LEU A 21 -6.00 16.84 -6.48
C LEU A 21 -6.78 18.16 -6.67
N GLY A 22 -6.71 19.04 -5.68
CA GLY A 22 -6.81 20.47 -5.92
C GLY A 22 -5.60 20.86 -6.77
N ALA A 23 -5.85 21.64 -7.83
CA ALA A 23 -4.84 21.92 -8.84
C ALA A 23 -3.61 22.60 -8.23
N VAL A 24 -2.48 21.88 -8.19
CA VAL A 24 -1.16 22.50 -8.13
C VAL A 24 -0.87 23.01 -9.53
N ASP A 25 -1.37 24.21 -9.83
CA ASP A 25 -0.98 24.95 -11.03
C ASP A 25 0.51 25.32 -10.90
N VAL A 26 1.37 24.43 -11.40
CA VAL A 26 2.79 24.71 -11.62
C VAL A 26 2.85 25.77 -12.71
N MET A 27 2.91 27.04 -12.33
CA MET A 27 2.89 28.16 -13.27
C MET A 27 4.04 28.06 -14.26
N ASP A 28 3.73 28.09 -15.56
CA ASP A 28 4.72 28.23 -16.62
C ASP A 28 5.40 29.60 -16.51
N GLY A 29 6.66 29.60 -16.05
CA GLY A 29 7.50 30.79 -16.00
C GLY A 29 7.90 31.25 -17.41
N PRO A 30 7.76 32.54 -17.77
CA PRO A 30 7.97 33.00 -19.14
C PRO A 30 9.45 33.01 -19.54
N VAL A 31 9.72 32.58 -20.78
CA VAL A 31 11.03 32.67 -21.42
C VAL A 31 11.48 34.12 -21.53
N TRP A 32 12.75 34.38 -21.20
CA TRP A 32 13.47 35.60 -21.57
C TRP A 32 14.80 35.26 -22.25
N ALA A 33 15.25 36.12 -23.15
CA ALA A 33 16.39 35.88 -24.04
C ALA A 33 17.39 37.05 -24.03
N GLY A 34 18.67 36.75 -24.26
CA GLY A 34 19.74 37.74 -24.42
C GLY A 34 21.10 37.24 -23.93
N PRO A 35 22.13 37.11 -24.79
CA PRO A 35 23.50 36.78 -24.39
C PRO A 35 24.29 38.07 -23.99
N PRO A 36 25.53 37.94 -23.47
CA PRO A 36 26.65 38.15 -24.38
C PRO A 36 27.89 37.25 -24.18
N GLU A 37 28.55 36.96 -25.30
CA GLU A 37 30.01 36.88 -25.59
C GLU A 37 31.01 36.11 -24.68
N LEU A 38 32.08 35.59 -25.28
CA LEU A 38 32.93 34.55 -24.66
C LEU A 38 34.44 34.72 -24.94
N GLY A 39 35.22 34.90 -23.86
CA GLY A 39 36.67 34.62 -23.76
C GLY A 39 37.64 35.63 -24.41
N PRO A 40 38.97 35.34 -24.38
CA PRO A 40 39.70 34.27 -23.68
C PRO A 40 40.77 34.87 -22.70
N GLU A 41 41.75 34.20 -22.07
CA GLU A 41 42.39 32.87 -22.17
C GLU A 41 42.84 32.32 -20.78
N ALA A 42 43.38 31.08 -20.76
CA ALA A 42 44.59 30.60 -20.03
C ALA A 42 44.87 30.97 -18.53
N ARG A 43 45.44 30.09 -17.68
CA ARG A 43 45.99 28.72 -17.84
C ARG A 43 46.02 27.99 -16.47
N ALA A 44 46.06 26.66 -16.47
CA ALA A 44 46.06 25.86 -15.24
C ALA A 44 47.46 25.72 -14.57
N GLY A 45 47.50 25.69 -13.23
CA GLY A 45 48.71 25.49 -12.41
C GLY A 45 48.40 24.80 -11.08
N ARG A 46 48.85 23.55 -10.92
CA ARG A 46 48.48 22.61 -9.84
C ARG A 46 48.91 23.09 -8.44
N CYS A 47 48.05 22.92 -7.43
CA CYS A 47 48.46 22.88 -6.03
C CYS A 47 48.85 21.45 -5.61
N LEU A 48 49.88 21.30 -4.77
CA LEU A 48 50.20 20.05 -4.06
C LEU A 48 50.87 20.36 -2.69
N VAL A 49 50.44 19.59 -1.68
CA VAL A 49 51.15 19.25 -0.42
C VAL A 49 51.48 20.38 0.60
N GLU A 50 50.59 20.44 1.61
CA GLU A 50 50.82 20.37 3.07
C GLU A 50 51.88 21.22 3.85
N LYS A 51 51.58 21.34 5.17
CA LYS A 51 52.46 21.54 6.35
C LYS A 51 53.00 22.96 6.63
N CYS A 52 53.25 23.33 7.89
CA CYS A 52 52.64 22.93 9.18
C CYS A 52 53.08 23.88 10.31
N GLY A 53 52.19 24.15 11.28
CA GLY A 53 52.52 24.76 12.58
C GLY A 53 52.92 26.25 12.54
N GLU A 54 53.12 26.91 13.68
CA GLU A 54 52.59 26.66 15.03
C GLU A 54 52.91 27.90 15.90
N ARG A 55 52.00 28.33 16.80
CA ARG A 55 52.27 29.20 17.98
C ARG A 55 52.73 30.67 17.68
N SER A 56 52.52 31.67 18.56
CA SER A 56 51.55 31.80 19.67
C SER A 56 51.50 33.23 20.25
N ARG A 57 50.34 33.57 20.84
CA ARG A 57 50.11 34.44 22.03
C ARG A 57 50.16 35.99 21.89
N LEU A 58 49.30 36.59 22.74
CA LEU A 58 49.24 38.01 23.19
C LEU A 58 48.75 39.02 22.12
N GLU A 59 47.93 40.05 22.42
CA GLU A 59 47.36 40.51 23.70
C GLU A 59 46.03 41.29 23.51
N ARG A 60 45.29 41.51 24.62
CA ARG A 60 44.20 42.51 24.86
C ARG A 60 42.78 42.23 24.37
N SER A 61 41.84 42.72 25.19
CA SER A 61 40.40 42.88 24.96
C SER A 61 40.03 44.35 25.24
N PRO A 62 38.82 44.82 24.87
CA PRO A 62 37.69 44.71 25.82
C PRO A 62 36.34 44.37 25.16
N MET A 63 35.31 44.12 25.99
CA MET A 63 33.91 43.98 25.58
C MET A 63 33.22 45.35 25.40
N TYR A 64 32.25 45.47 24.49
CA TYR A 64 30.82 45.51 24.82
C TYR A 64 29.96 45.45 23.52
N SER A 65 28.63 45.40 23.67
CA SER A 65 27.67 44.94 22.63
C SER A 65 26.48 45.91 22.43
N ILE A 66 25.57 45.57 21.48
CA ILE A 66 24.12 45.91 21.40
C ILE A 66 23.64 46.99 20.36
N VAL A 67 23.09 46.48 19.24
CA VAL A 67 21.75 46.75 18.60
C VAL A 67 21.42 48.13 17.93
N ALA A 68 20.50 48.03 16.94
CA ALA A 68 19.74 49.05 16.17
C ALA A 68 20.42 49.61 14.88
N VAL A 69 19.85 49.63 13.65
CA VAL A 69 18.47 49.72 13.05
C VAL A 69 18.12 51.17 12.62
N VAL A 70 17.02 51.37 11.87
CA VAL A 70 16.47 52.62 11.26
C VAL A 70 17.14 52.88 9.87
N CYS A 71 16.45 53.32 8.79
CA CYS A 71 15.20 54.09 8.67
C CYS A 71 14.11 53.53 7.74
N LEU A 72 12.85 53.71 8.15
CA LEU A 72 11.76 54.23 7.29
C LEU A 72 11.45 55.68 7.72
N PRO A 73 10.82 56.53 6.89
CA PRO A 73 10.74 57.99 7.15
C PRO A 73 9.43 58.47 7.80
N GLY A 74 9.50 59.56 8.58
CA GLY A 74 8.42 60.54 8.72
C GLY A 74 7.91 60.87 10.14
N CYS A 75 8.34 62.01 10.68
CA CYS A 75 7.66 62.97 11.60
C CYS A 75 6.73 62.44 12.74
N CYS A 76 7.02 62.73 14.01
CA CYS A 76 6.49 63.88 14.81
C CYS A 76 4.95 63.85 15.03
N GLU A 77 4.40 64.07 16.23
CA GLU A 77 4.89 64.87 17.37
C GLU A 77 4.33 64.42 18.75
N GLN A 78 4.84 65.02 19.85
CA GLN A 78 4.30 65.27 21.21
C GLN A 78 2.95 64.64 21.69
N SER A 79 2.68 64.36 22.99
CA SER A 79 3.47 64.32 24.25
C SER A 79 2.60 63.85 25.46
N HIS A 80 3.21 63.54 26.62
CA HIS A 80 2.62 63.38 27.98
C HIS A 80 1.65 62.17 28.23
N HIS A 81 1.86 61.39 29.30
CA HIS A 81 1.14 61.37 30.61
C HIS A 81 -0.41 61.22 30.52
N GLU A 82 -1.09 60.40 31.34
CA GLU A 82 -0.70 59.77 32.61
C GLU A 82 -1.42 58.41 32.90
N SER A 83 -1.24 57.88 34.10
CA SER A 83 -1.73 56.58 34.59
C SER A 83 -3.24 56.48 34.86
N ILE A 84 -3.79 55.24 34.87
CA ILE A 84 -4.45 54.61 36.05
C ILE A 84 -4.78 53.12 35.76
N ARG A 85 -4.95 52.30 36.81
CA ARG A 85 -5.30 50.86 36.78
C ARG A 85 -6.78 50.61 37.25
N PRO A 86 -7.25 49.38 37.53
CA PRO A 86 -7.83 48.41 36.59
C PRO A 86 -9.32 48.12 36.97
N VAL A 87 -9.69 46.84 37.22
CA VAL A 87 -11.02 46.32 37.67
C VAL A 87 -12.06 46.18 36.53
N SER A 88 -13.02 45.25 36.55
CA SER A 88 -12.97 43.76 36.54
C SER A 88 -14.39 43.23 36.30
N THR A 89 -14.57 41.92 36.02
CA THR A 89 -15.83 41.13 36.25
C THR A 89 -17.12 41.57 35.52
N GLN A 90 -18.14 40.75 35.23
CA GLN A 90 -18.26 39.29 35.00
C GLN A 90 -19.58 39.02 34.22
N THR A 91 -19.64 37.91 33.46
CA THR A 91 -20.81 37.03 33.20
C THR A 91 -22.24 37.62 33.04
N LEU A 92 -22.91 37.42 31.89
CA LEU A 92 -24.16 36.59 31.77
C LEU A 92 -24.82 36.51 30.36
N ARG A 93 -24.88 35.28 29.83
CA ARG A 93 -25.97 34.60 29.08
C ARG A 93 -27.03 35.38 28.27
N SER A 94 -26.92 35.26 26.92
CA SER A 94 -27.90 34.72 25.95
C SER A 94 -29.42 35.00 26.06
N ILE A 95 -30.10 35.28 24.92
CA ILE A 95 -31.30 34.56 24.39
C ILE A 95 -31.83 35.17 23.05
N LEU A 96 -32.27 34.29 22.12
CA LEU A 96 -33.02 34.55 20.85
C LEU A 96 -32.37 35.51 19.80
N ALA A 97 -32.89 35.63 18.57
CA ALA A 97 -32.96 34.66 17.45
C ALA A 97 -33.78 35.26 16.28
N GLY A 98 -33.27 35.19 15.05
CA GLY A 98 -34.11 35.00 13.86
C GLY A 98 -34.48 36.20 12.96
N ARG A 99 -34.07 36.06 11.68
CA ARG A 99 -34.73 36.52 10.43
C ARG A 99 -34.64 37.99 9.96
N ARG A 100 -33.87 38.13 8.86
CA ARG A 100 -34.22 38.75 7.55
C ARG A 100 -34.45 40.27 7.41
N ALA A 101 -33.59 40.84 6.56
CA ALA A 101 -33.91 41.72 5.41
C ALA A 101 -34.43 43.16 5.67
N ALA A 102 -34.37 44.10 4.71
CA ALA A 102 -33.40 44.36 3.63
C ALA A 102 -33.72 45.73 2.98
N LEU A 103 -32.71 46.58 2.72
CA LEU A 103 -32.80 47.81 1.93
C LEU A 103 -31.39 48.16 1.39
N LEU A 104 -31.22 48.82 0.23
CA LEU A 104 -32.05 48.86 -0.99
C LEU A 104 -31.16 49.24 -2.20
N LEU A 105 -31.78 49.39 -3.38
CA LEU A 105 -31.22 49.67 -4.71
C LEU A 105 -30.53 51.07 -4.80
N ASP A 106 -29.86 51.44 -5.90
CA ASP A 106 -30.46 51.86 -7.20
C ASP A 106 -29.66 51.34 -8.42
N LEU A 107 -30.27 50.67 -9.43
CA LEU A 107 -31.17 51.10 -10.54
C LEU A 107 -30.39 51.68 -11.75
N LEU A 108 -30.68 51.44 -13.05
CA LEU A 108 -31.37 50.38 -13.84
C LEU A 108 -30.81 50.45 -15.30
N ALA A 109 -30.77 49.39 -16.12
CA ALA A 109 -31.72 48.97 -17.20
C ALA A 109 -32.05 50.02 -18.31
N ALA A 110 -32.52 49.67 -19.52
CA ALA A 110 -33.29 48.50 -19.94
C ALA A 110 -33.28 48.20 -21.47
N GLN A 111 -33.66 46.96 -21.86
CA GLN A 111 -34.65 46.54 -22.91
C GLN A 111 -34.57 47.09 -24.38
N THR A 112 -35.08 46.46 -25.48
CA THR A 112 -35.58 45.09 -25.82
C THR A 112 -35.72 44.90 -27.36
N THR A 113 -35.57 43.65 -27.84
CA THR A 113 -36.23 42.99 -29.01
C THR A 113 -36.38 43.65 -30.41
N SER A 114 -35.92 42.97 -31.48
CA SER A 114 -36.75 42.44 -32.62
C SER A 114 -35.90 41.77 -33.73
N LYS A 115 -36.51 41.28 -34.82
CA LYS A 115 -35.93 40.47 -35.95
C LYS A 115 -36.44 41.03 -37.31
N PRO A 116 -36.16 40.39 -38.48
CA PRO A 116 -34.90 40.17 -39.23
C PRO A 116 -35.00 40.76 -40.69
N VAL A 117 -34.08 40.46 -41.64
CA VAL A 117 -34.36 40.16 -43.09
C VAL A 117 -33.07 39.93 -43.95
N THR A 118 -33.26 39.34 -45.14
CA THR A 118 -32.40 38.63 -46.12
C THR A 118 -31.13 39.24 -46.76
N ARG A 119 -30.22 38.32 -47.21
CA ARG A 119 -29.44 38.22 -48.48
C ARG A 119 -29.07 39.48 -49.32
N VAL A 120 -27.88 39.47 -49.96
CA VAL A 120 -27.70 39.27 -51.44
C VAL A 120 -26.21 39.37 -51.94
N ALA A 121 -25.85 38.46 -52.88
CA ALA A 121 -24.81 38.49 -53.94
C ALA A 121 -23.29 38.75 -53.71
N SER A 122 -22.54 38.28 -54.72
CA SER A 122 -21.10 38.46 -55.01
C SER A 122 -20.87 38.54 -56.54
N PRO A 123 -19.79 39.18 -57.03
CA PRO A 123 -19.12 38.81 -58.29
C PRO A 123 -17.57 38.68 -58.10
N ILE A 124 -16.70 38.03 -58.92
CA ILE A 124 -16.64 37.62 -60.36
C ILE A 124 -16.15 38.77 -61.26
N SER A 125 -15.04 38.73 -62.04
CA SER A 125 -13.94 37.75 -62.29
C SER A 125 -12.62 38.53 -62.58
N GLY A 126 -11.47 38.05 -63.10
CA GLY A 126 -11.06 36.80 -63.79
C GLY A 126 -9.51 36.70 -63.90
N MET A 127 -8.91 35.59 -64.36
CA MET A 127 -8.40 35.31 -65.74
C MET A 127 -7.36 36.34 -66.28
N THR A 128 -6.18 36.00 -66.84
CA THR A 128 -5.79 34.91 -67.79
C THR A 128 -4.32 34.39 -67.64
N ASN A 129 -3.76 33.65 -68.62
CA ASN A 129 -2.52 32.83 -68.55
C ASN A 129 -1.34 33.27 -69.47
N ALA A 130 -0.09 32.94 -69.09
CA ALA A 130 1.04 32.44 -69.92
C ALA A 130 2.19 31.99 -68.97
N ARG A 131 2.99 30.90 -69.10
CA ARG A 131 3.87 30.36 -70.17
C ARG A 131 4.93 31.36 -70.68
N SER A 132 6.24 31.09 -70.78
CA SER A 132 7.17 30.00 -70.36
C SER A 132 8.63 30.47 -70.71
N THR A 133 9.78 29.76 -70.80
CA THR A 133 10.19 28.32 -70.83
C THR A 133 11.73 28.19 -70.57
N HIS A 134 12.23 27.02 -70.14
CA HIS A 134 13.67 26.58 -70.12
C HIS A 134 14.64 27.33 -69.16
N ALA A 135 15.85 26.83 -68.81
CA ALA A 135 16.67 25.75 -69.39
C ALA A 135 17.38 24.83 -68.35
N THR A 136 18.14 23.85 -68.85
CA THR A 136 18.80 22.74 -68.12
C THR A 136 20.22 23.04 -67.63
N SER A 137 20.67 22.27 -66.64
CA SER A 137 22.05 21.75 -66.62
C SER A 137 22.06 20.29 -66.15
N THR A 138 23.09 19.53 -66.54
CA THR A 138 23.23 18.10 -66.24
C THR A 138 24.72 17.80 -66.11
N THR A 139 25.12 16.98 -65.13
CA THR A 139 26.52 16.50 -65.00
C THR A 139 26.53 14.98 -65.01
N THR A 140 27.54 14.42 -65.68
CA THR A 140 27.63 13.01 -66.05
C THR A 140 28.48 12.19 -65.08
N ILE A 141 28.22 10.88 -65.03
CA ILE A 141 29.12 9.85 -64.51
C ILE A 141 29.32 8.83 -65.65
N LYS A 142 30.52 8.25 -65.75
CA LYS A 142 30.89 7.17 -66.68
C LYS A 142 31.62 6.04 -65.95
N ASP A 143 31.29 4.81 -66.34
CA ASP A 143 32.18 3.71 -66.79
C ASP A 143 33.66 3.73 -66.34
N CYS A 144 34.30 2.63 -65.88
CA CYS A 144 33.88 1.22 -65.70
C CYS A 144 34.81 0.56 -64.62
N HIS A 145 35.21 -0.73 -64.51
CA HIS A 145 35.14 -1.97 -65.32
C HIS A 145 35.27 -3.22 -64.37
N PRO A 146 35.07 -4.49 -64.80
CA PRO A 146 34.87 -5.63 -63.89
C PRO A 146 36.02 -6.68 -63.84
N ILE A 147 35.87 -7.68 -62.96
CA ILE A 147 36.32 -9.09 -63.05
C ILE A 147 35.41 -9.94 -62.10
N GLY A 148 35.29 -11.26 -62.29
CA GLY A 148 34.33 -12.10 -61.55
C GLY A 148 34.76 -13.56 -61.34
N THR A 149 33.78 -14.48 -61.39
CA THR A 149 33.83 -15.94 -61.03
C THR A 149 33.77 -16.27 -59.53
N SER A 150 33.29 -17.44 -59.07
CA SER A 150 32.12 -18.26 -59.48
C SER A 150 31.88 -19.42 -58.50
N SER A 151 30.63 -19.66 -58.07
CA SER A 151 30.16 -20.97 -57.56
C SER A 151 28.64 -21.05 -57.57
N THR A 152 28.06 -22.25 -57.78
CA THR A 152 26.63 -22.43 -58.08
C THR A 152 26.00 -23.61 -57.33
N ASN A 153 24.75 -23.43 -56.86
CA ASN A 153 23.68 -24.42 -56.66
C ASN A 153 22.60 -23.83 -55.72
N ARG A 154 21.30 -24.12 -55.84
CA ARG A 154 20.47 -24.61 -56.98
C ARG A 154 19.01 -24.34 -56.59
N VAL A 155 18.23 -23.65 -57.43
CA VAL A 155 16.78 -23.46 -57.21
C VAL A 155 16.03 -24.00 -58.42
N LEU A 156 15.01 -24.83 -58.20
CA LEU A 156 14.17 -25.43 -59.25
C LEU A 156 13.02 -24.50 -59.64
N LEU A 157 12.49 -24.69 -60.85
CA LEU A 157 11.72 -23.69 -61.58
C LEU A 157 10.36 -24.20 -62.08
N TYR A 158 9.33 -23.39 -61.83
CA TYR A 158 8.18 -23.14 -62.74
C TYR A 158 7.15 -24.29 -62.96
N PRO A 159 5.93 -24.04 -63.54
CA PRO A 159 5.59 -23.04 -64.55
C PRO A 159 4.43 -22.05 -64.26
N LYS A 160 4.37 -21.04 -65.15
CA LYS A 160 3.32 -20.01 -65.30
C LYS A 160 2.24 -20.51 -66.27
N ILE A 161 1.00 -20.00 -66.16
CA ILE A 161 0.11 -19.84 -67.32
C ILE A 161 -0.48 -18.40 -67.35
N ASN A 162 -0.29 -17.78 -68.51
CA ASN A 162 -0.81 -16.56 -69.13
C ASN A 162 -1.73 -15.54 -68.42
N ARG A 163 -1.48 -14.27 -68.76
CA ARG A 163 -2.40 -13.13 -68.67
C ARG A 163 -3.52 -13.22 -69.72
N LEU A 164 -4.66 -12.62 -69.42
CA LEU A 164 -5.46 -11.84 -70.38
C LEU A 164 -5.73 -10.46 -69.78
N ALA A 165 -5.88 -9.43 -70.61
CA ALA A 165 -6.03 -8.04 -70.17
C ALA A 165 -7.25 -7.39 -70.82
N TYR A 166 -7.92 -6.49 -70.12
CA TYR A 166 -8.84 -5.51 -70.72
C TYR A 166 -8.80 -4.16 -69.99
N ALA A 167 -9.12 -3.10 -70.73
CA ALA A 167 -8.96 -1.70 -70.36
C ALA A 167 -10.11 -1.16 -69.47
N PRO A 168 -9.95 -0.02 -68.76
CA PRO A 168 -10.91 0.44 -67.77
C PRO A 168 -12.22 0.98 -68.38
N ARG A 169 -13.32 0.81 -67.64
CA ARG A 169 -14.58 1.54 -67.88
C ARG A 169 -14.96 2.37 -66.66
N THR A 170 -15.16 3.66 -66.88
CA THR A 170 -15.72 4.58 -65.89
C THR A 170 -17.21 4.33 -65.68
N LEU A 171 -17.64 4.21 -64.43
CA LEU A 171 -19.05 4.32 -64.04
C LEU A 171 -19.17 5.29 -62.86
N ARG A 172 -19.91 6.38 -63.07
CA ARG A 172 -20.35 7.29 -62.00
C ARG A 172 -21.70 6.81 -61.48
N HIS A 173 -21.84 6.56 -60.19
CA HIS A 173 -23.09 6.72 -59.46
C HIS A 173 -22.79 7.05 -57.98
N PRO A 174 -23.70 7.73 -57.25
CA PRO A 174 -23.39 8.34 -55.96
C PRO A 174 -23.47 7.35 -54.79
N LEU A 175 -22.68 7.62 -53.74
CA LEU A 175 -22.82 6.99 -52.43
C LEU A 175 -24.03 7.57 -51.69
N SER A 176 -25.05 6.74 -51.45
CA SER A 176 -26.15 7.06 -50.55
C SER A 176 -25.79 6.69 -49.11
N ILE A 177 -25.67 7.67 -48.22
CA ILE A 177 -25.41 7.45 -46.79
C ILE A 177 -26.71 7.02 -46.11
N LEU A 178 -26.75 5.79 -45.56
CA LEU A 178 -27.90 5.27 -44.85
C LEU A 178 -27.90 5.73 -43.37
N ILE A 179 -28.48 6.90 -43.10
CA ILE A 179 -28.70 7.38 -41.72
C ILE A 179 -29.97 6.75 -41.16
N VAL A 180 -29.83 5.78 -40.25
CA VAL A 180 -30.97 5.23 -39.49
C VAL A 180 -31.31 6.17 -38.34
N ARG A 181 -32.50 6.78 -38.39
CA ARG A 181 -33.13 7.47 -37.25
C ARG A 181 -34.25 6.60 -36.67
N PRO A 182 -34.34 6.41 -35.35
CA PRO A 182 -35.55 5.87 -34.73
C PRO A 182 -36.67 6.92 -34.81
N THR A 183 -37.87 6.50 -35.21
CA THR A 183 -39.08 7.34 -35.29
C THR A 183 -39.97 7.13 -34.06
N ILE A 184 -40.59 8.20 -33.58
CA ILE A 184 -41.55 8.18 -32.47
C ILE A 184 -42.98 8.22 -33.04
N PRO A 185 -43.86 7.24 -32.75
CA PRO A 185 -45.30 7.37 -32.92
C PRO A 185 -45.98 7.92 -31.64
N PRO A 186 -47.08 8.69 -31.74
CA PRO A 186 -47.70 9.35 -30.60
C PRO A 186 -48.94 8.63 -30.04
N ALA A 187 -49.19 8.82 -28.75
CA ALA A 187 -50.53 8.74 -28.17
C ALA A 187 -50.61 9.64 -26.93
N ALA A 188 -51.60 10.53 -26.89
CA ALA A 188 -51.96 11.30 -25.70
C ALA A 188 -53.44 11.06 -25.40
N LEU A 189 -53.75 10.69 -24.15
CA LEU A 189 -55.02 10.83 -23.42
C LEU A 189 -55.12 9.75 -22.33
N PHE A 190 -54.82 10.13 -21.09
CA PHE A 190 -55.74 9.93 -19.96
C PHE A 190 -55.27 10.82 -18.80
N TYR A 191 -56.18 11.66 -18.29
CA TYR A 191 -55.82 12.79 -17.41
C TYR A 191 -56.70 12.79 -16.16
N GLN A 192 -56.29 12.08 -15.10
CA GLN A 192 -56.80 12.24 -13.73
C GLN A 192 -55.99 11.43 -12.69
N SER A 193 -56.07 11.84 -11.41
CA SER A 193 -55.74 11.06 -10.20
C SER A 193 -54.26 10.83 -9.77
N THR A 194 -53.37 11.82 -9.91
CA THR A 194 -52.08 11.84 -9.15
C THR A 194 -51.88 13.14 -8.35
N LEU A 195 -52.70 13.34 -7.30
CA LEU A 195 -52.57 14.50 -6.40
C LEU A 195 -52.88 14.16 -4.92
N SER A 196 -52.42 13.00 -4.45
CA SER A 196 -52.41 12.62 -3.03
C SER A 196 -51.41 11.48 -2.77
N PHE A 197 -50.11 11.80 -2.67
CA PHE A 197 -49.11 10.92 -2.04
C PHE A 197 -47.83 11.67 -1.59
N PHE A 198 -47.42 12.72 -2.31
CA PHE A 198 -46.25 13.56 -1.96
C PHE A 198 -46.48 14.60 -0.85
N LYS A 199 -47.31 14.25 0.16
CA LYS A 199 -47.46 14.98 1.43
C LYS A 199 -47.63 13.98 2.58
N GLY A 200 -46.54 13.36 2.99
CA GLY A 200 -46.57 12.35 4.07
C GLY A 200 -45.22 11.88 4.61
N LEU A 201 -44.08 12.17 3.95
CA LEU A 201 -42.78 11.61 4.34
C LEU A 201 -41.65 12.67 4.37
N HIS A 202 -41.91 13.80 5.04
CA HIS A 202 -40.89 14.85 5.26
C HIS A 202 -40.95 15.47 6.68
N TYR A 203 -41.36 14.67 7.67
CA TYR A 203 -41.42 15.11 9.08
C TYR A 203 -41.26 13.94 10.08
N ALA A 204 -40.31 13.03 9.83
CA ALA A 204 -40.08 11.86 10.69
C ALA A 204 -38.64 11.30 10.67
N MET A 205 -37.62 12.12 10.38
CA MET A 205 -36.21 11.68 10.36
C MET A 205 -35.24 12.72 10.95
N THR A 206 -35.31 12.92 12.27
CA THR A 206 -34.16 13.38 13.08
C THR A 206 -34.20 12.69 14.45
N ARG A 207 -33.03 12.33 14.98
CA ARG A 207 -32.79 11.77 16.35
C ARG A 207 -33.33 10.36 16.65
N THR A 208 -32.59 9.32 16.29
CA THR A 208 -32.31 8.12 17.13
C THR A 208 -31.28 7.21 16.44
N PRO A 209 -30.36 6.53 17.16
CA PRO A 209 -29.40 5.59 16.58
C PRO A 209 -30.01 4.18 16.34
N PRO A 210 -29.55 3.43 15.33
CA PRO A 210 -30.23 2.23 14.83
C PRO A 210 -29.82 0.90 15.53
N ALA A 211 -30.15 0.74 16.82
CA ALA A 211 -29.86 -0.51 17.56
C ALA A 211 -31.08 -1.41 17.84
N VAL A 212 -32.31 -0.86 17.90
CA VAL A 212 -33.50 -1.58 18.45
C VAL A 212 -34.68 -1.59 17.47
N LEU A 213 -34.55 -2.25 16.31
CA LEU A 213 -35.70 -2.48 15.41
C LEU A 213 -35.61 -3.71 14.48
N ARG A 214 -34.80 -4.72 14.81
CA ARG A 214 -34.58 -5.92 13.96
C ARG A 214 -35.20 -7.24 14.44
N LYS A 215 -36.21 -7.19 15.34
CA LYS A 215 -36.77 -8.40 15.99
C LYS A 215 -38.29 -8.63 15.82
N TYR A 216 -38.98 -7.87 14.96
CA TYR A 216 -40.45 -7.87 14.88
C TYR A 216 -41.10 -7.89 13.47
N LEU A 217 -40.34 -8.06 12.38
CA LEU A 217 -40.89 -7.90 11.01
C LEU A 217 -40.69 -9.06 10.01
N PHE A 218 -40.27 -10.26 10.46
CA PHE A 218 -40.30 -11.46 9.62
C PHE A 218 -40.85 -12.68 10.38
N GLY A 219 -42.18 -12.71 10.52
CA GLY A 219 -42.94 -13.80 11.15
C GLY A 219 -44.30 -13.96 10.48
N GLY A 220 -44.33 -14.43 9.23
CA GLY A 220 -45.56 -14.58 8.46
C GLY A 220 -45.42 -15.61 7.34
N GLN A 221 -45.92 -16.83 7.57
CA GLN A 221 -46.06 -17.83 6.51
C GLN A 221 -47.22 -17.43 5.59
N ILE A 222 -46.96 -17.34 4.29
CA ILE A 222 -47.99 -17.33 3.24
C ILE A 222 -47.66 -18.46 2.28
N SER A 223 -48.52 -19.47 2.21
CA SER A 223 -48.38 -20.56 1.25
C SER A 223 -48.70 -20.06 -0.16
N ARG A 224 -47.80 -20.33 -1.11
CA ARG A 224 -48.10 -20.27 -2.54
C ARG A 224 -47.57 -21.52 -3.23
N THR A 225 -48.49 -22.32 -3.73
CA THR A 225 -48.24 -23.43 -4.64
C THR A 225 -47.96 -22.88 -6.05
N GLY A 226 -46.85 -23.29 -6.67
CA GLY A 226 -46.50 -22.90 -8.03
C GLY A 226 -45.16 -23.50 -8.44
N TYR A 227 -45.13 -24.22 -9.57
CA TYR A 227 -43.92 -24.85 -10.08
C TYR A 227 -43.05 -23.87 -10.87
N SER A 228 -41.84 -23.61 -10.38
CA SER A 228 -40.66 -23.34 -11.19
C SER A 228 -39.43 -23.78 -10.41
N ALA A 229 -38.56 -24.61 -10.99
CA ALA A 229 -37.34 -25.03 -10.32
C ALA A 229 -36.29 -23.91 -10.42
N ASP A 230 -35.88 -23.35 -9.29
CA ASP A 230 -34.74 -22.43 -9.24
C ASP A 230 -33.47 -23.15 -9.73
N PRO A 231 -32.64 -22.51 -10.58
CA PRO A 231 -31.34 -23.07 -10.93
C PRO A 231 -30.46 -23.10 -9.68
N ALA A 232 -29.85 -24.26 -9.41
CA ALA A 232 -29.01 -24.46 -8.23
C ALA A 232 -27.89 -23.40 -8.15
N PRO A 233 -27.59 -22.87 -6.94
CA PRO A 233 -26.67 -21.74 -6.79
C PRO A 233 -25.30 -22.06 -7.39
N THR A 234 -24.89 -21.27 -8.38
CA THR A 234 -23.66 -21.48 -9.17
C THR A 234 -22.42 -21.26 -8.31
N ILE A 235 -21.99 -22.33 -7.64
CA ILE A 235 -20.74 -22.38 -6.88
C ILE A 235 -19.60 -21.93 -7.81
N PRO A 236 -18.89 -20.82 -7.53
CA PRO A 236 -17.84 -20.33 -8.41
C PRO A 236 -16.80 -21.42 -8.68
N PHE A 237 -16.34 -21.56 -9.92
CA PHE A 237 -15.44 -22.64 -10.33
C PHE A 237 -14.17 -22.71 -9.46
N ARG A 238 -13.65 -21.57 -9.00
CA ARG A 238 -12.55 -21.46 -8.04
C ARG A 238 -12.83 -22.14 -6.68
N LYS A 239 -14.07 -22.12 -6.20
CA LYS A 239 -14.50 -22.85 -4.99
C LYS A 239 -14.63 -24.35 -5.26
N GLN A 240 -15.22 -24.75 -6.40
CA GLN A 240 -15.28 -26.16 -6.82
C GLN A 240 -13.86 -26.79 -6.90
N LEU A 241 -12.90 -26.09 -7.51
CA LEU A 241 -11.49 -26.50 -7.57
C LEU A 241 -10.85 -26.57 -6.18
N LYS A 242 -11.11 -25.60 -5.29
CA LYS A 242 -10.60 -25.59 -3.90
C LYS A 242 -11.11 -26.78 -3.10
N ASP A 243 -12.40 -27.11 -3.23
CA ASP A 243 -13.04 -28.22 -2.53
C ASP A 243 -12.61 -29.59 -3.10
N ALA A 244 -12.44 -29.70 -4.43
CA ALA A 244 -11.87 -30.88 -5.08
C ALA A 244 -10.40 -31.12 -4.70
N ALA A 245 -9.58 -30.07 -4.62
CA ALA A 245 -8.20 -30.16 -4.13
C ALA A 245 -8.15 -30.57 -2.65
N LYS A 246 -9.09 -30.08 -1.83
CA LYS A 246 -9.25 -30.49 -0.43
C LYS A 246 -9.56 -32.00 -0.32
N LYS A 247 -10.44 -32.53 -1.20
CA LYS A 247 -10.81 -33.95 -1.26
C LYS A 247 -9.64 -34.84 -1.70
N ARG A 248 -8.92 -34.47 -2.78
CA ARG A 248 -7.70 -35.18 -3.20
C ARG A 248 -6.65 -35.25 -2.08
N LYS A 249 -6.51 -34.17 -1.30
CA LYS A 249 -5.58 -34.11 -0.16
C LYS A 249 -5.98 -34.97 1.04
N SER A 250 -7.20 -35.52 1.06
CA SER A 250 -7.63 -36.56 2.01
C SER A 250 -7.58 -37.99 1.45
N GLU A 251 -7.37 -38.17 0.14
CA GLU A 251 -7.55 -39.47 -0.53
C GLU A 251 -6.23 -40.24 -0.82
N GLY A 252 -5.06 -39.60 -0.76
CA GLY A 252 -3.80 -40.34 -0.87
C GLY A 252 -2.52 -39.51 -0.99
N ALA A 253 -1.95 -39.10 0.15
CA ALA A 253 -0.54 -38.73 0.27
C ALA A 253 -0.06 -38.89 1.72
N ALA A 254 1.09 -39.52 1.94
CA ALA A 254 1.77 -39.42 3.22
C ALA A 254 2.22 -37.97 3.46
N LYS A 255 2.09 -37.47 4.69
CA LYS A 255 2.69 -36.18 5.07
C LYS A 255 4.20 -36.38 5.25
N THR A 256 4.99 -36.12 4.21
CA THR A 256 6.32 -35.52 4.44
C THR A 256 6.14 -34.24 5.25
N SER A 257 7.09 -33.94 6.12
CA SER A 257 7.09 -32.75 6.96
C SER A 257 7.13 -31.48 6.10
N ARG A 258 6.68 -30.35 6.66
CA ARG A 258 6.87 -29.06 5.96
C ARG A 258 8.35 -28.67 5.91
N GLU A 259 9.16 -29.23 6.80
CA GLU A 259 10.61 -29.08 6.91
C GLU A 259 11.33 -29.88 5.82
N ASP A 260 11.04 -31.19 5.67
CA ASP A 260 11.56 -32.07 4.61
C ASP A 260 11.44 -31.48 3.18
N ASN A 261 10.44 -30.62 2.96
CA ASN A 261 10.15 -30.03 1.66
C ASN A 261 10.87 -28.70 1.38
N GLN A 262 11.63 -28.11 2.31
CA GLN A 262 12.38 -26.87 2.03
C GLN A 262 13.72 -27.13 1.36
N LYS A 263 14.51 -28.07 1.90
CA LYS A 263 15.91 -28.32 1.55
C LYS A 263 16.11 -29.69 0.92
N LEU A 264 17.06 -29.77 -0.01
CA LEU A 264 17.65 -31.03 -0.47
C LEU A 264 19.18 -30.92 -0.31
N GLU A 265 19.84 -32.04 0.01
CA GLU A 265 21.25 -31.99 0.43
C GLU A 265 22.21 -31.89 -0.76
N GLU A 266 22.12 -32.78 -1.74
CA GLU A 266 22.95 -32.74 -2.95
C GLU A 266 22.66 -31.54 -3.86
N TRP A 267 21.43 -31.00 -3.77
CA TRP A 267 20.87 -30.03 -4.70
C TRP A 267 20.75 -28.64 -4.09
N GLU A 268 21.12 -27.64 -4.88
CA GLU A 268 20.91 -26.22 -4.58
C GLU A 268 19.81 -25.67 -5.48
N LEU A 269 18.73 -25.22 -4.84
CA LEU A 269 17.69 -24.40 -5.46
C LEU A 269 18.20 -22.95 -5.53
N THR A 270 17.93 -22.26 -6.64
CA THR A 270 18.10 -20.81 -6.74
C THR A 270 16.89 -20.18 -7.42
N VAL A 271 16.30 -19.18 -6.77
CA VAL A 271 15.08 -18.49 -7.18
C VAL A 271 15.32 -16.99 -7.32
N GLY A 272 14.87 -16.43 -8.45
CA GLY A 272 14.66 -14.99 -8.64
C GLY A 272 13.17 -14.68 -8.86
N ILE A 273 12.71 -13.50 -8.48
CA ILE A 273 11.28 -13.12 -8.51
C ILE A 273 11.10 -11.81 -9.29
N GLU A 274 10.00 -11.76 -10.05
CA GLU A 274 9.58 -10.63 -10.87
C GLU A 274 8.19 -10.18 -10.39
N ILE A 275 8.12 -9.06 -9.67
CA ILE A 275 6.90 -8.60 -9.00
C ILE A 275 6.34 -7.38 -9.72
N HIS A 276 5.14 -7.51 -10.31
CA HIS A 276 4.42 -6.39 -10.91
C HIS A 276 3.41 -5.86 -9.88
N ALA A 277 3.62 -4.66 -9.36
CA ALA A 277 2.70 -3.99 -8.45
C ALA A 277 2.07 -2.76 -9.12
N GLN A 278 0.74 -2.61 -8.99
CA GLN A 278 0.00 -1.50 -9.60
C GLN A 278 0.04 -0.27 -8.70
N LEU A 279 0.49 0.87 -9.22
CA LEU A 279 0.51 2.12 -8.49
C LEU A 279 -0.91 2.63 -8.20
N ASN A 280 -1.08 3.27 -7.04
CA ASN A 280 -2.36 3.74 -6.49
C ASN A 280 -2.85 5.10 -7.06
N THR A 281 -2.48 5.45 -8.30
CA THR A 281 -2.80 6.77 -8.88
C THR A 281 -4.21 6.89 -9.43
N ALA A 282 -4.78 8.09 -9.38
CA ALA A 282 -6.11 8.40 -9.92
C ALA A 282 -6.19 8.36 -11.47
N ARG A 283 -5.06 8.43 -12.18
CA ARG A 283 -4.96 8.34 -13.65
C ARG A 283 -3.96 7.28 -14.09
N LYS A 284 -4.12 6.83 -15.33
CA LYS A 284 -3.23 5.91 -16.06
C LYS A 284 -1.82 6.48 -16.28
N LEU A 285 -0.86 5.63 -16.65
CA LEU A 285 0.55 6.02 -16.76
C LEU A 285 0.81 7.03 -17.89
N PHE A 286 0.16 6.82 -19.04
CA PHE A 286 0.39 7.56 -20.29
C PHE A 286 -0.87 8.17 -20.90
N SER A 287 -1.95 8.30 -20.13
CA SER A 287 -3.17 8.96 -20.60
C SER A 287 -3.93 9.61 -19.44
N THR A 288 -4.84 10.52 -19.78
CA THR A 288 -5.66 11.26 -18.82
C THR A 288 -6.87 10.47 -18.32
N ALA A 289 -7.08 9.23 -18.79
CA ALA A 289 -8.17 8.38 -18.32
C ALA A 289 -7.96 7.96 -16.86
N ALA A 290 -9.07 7.83 -16.13
CA ALA A 290 -9.06 7.43 -14.73
C ALA A 290 -8.60 5.97 -14.57
N SER A 291 -7.93 5.67 -13.46
CA SER A 291 -7.57 4.30 -13.09
C SER A 291 -8.80 3.53 -12.60
N SER A 292 -9.18 2.44 -13.27
CA SER A 292 -10.22 1.52 -12.80
C SER A 292 -9.94 0.07 -13.18
N ILE A 293 -10.48 -0.86 -12.38
CA ILE A 293 -10.27 -2.32 -12.45
C ILE A 293 -11.61 -3.09 -12.56
N ASN A 294 -12.69 -2.52 -11.99
CA ASN A 294 -13.95 -3.22 -11.72
C ASN A 294 -15.22 -2.43 -12.13
N ASP A 295 -15.08 -1.23 -12.70
CA ASP A 295 -16.22 -0.50 -13.28
C ASP A 295 -16.71 -1.16 -14.60
N VAL A 296 -17.76 -0.60 -15.19
CA VAL A 296 -18.36 -1.08 -16.45
C VAL A 296 -17.28 -1.20 -17.53
N PRO A 297 -17.15 -2.34 -18.24
CA PRO A 297 -16.07 -2.54 -19.20
C PRO A 297 -15.97 -1.44 -20.25
N ASN A 298 -14.74 -1.02 -20.54
CA ASN A 298 -14.40 0.00 -21.54
C ASN A 298 -14.98 1.43 -21.31
N THR A 299 -15.35 1.81 -20.08
CA THR A 299 -15.74 3.21 -19.76
C THR A 299 -14.57 4.12 -19.37
N HIS A 300 -13.42 3.57 -19.00
CA HIS A 300 -12.23 4.31 -18.54
C HIS A 300 -11.08 4.14 -19.54
N VAL A 301 -11.26 4.70 -20.74
CA VAL A 301 -10.32 4.60 -21.86
C VAL A 301 -10.11 5.93 -22.57
N ALA A 302 -8.86 6.25 -22.87
CA ALA A 302 -8.47 7.35 -23.77
C ALA A 302 -8.24 6.84 -25.21
N LEU A 303 -8.09 7.77 -26.17
CA LEU A 303 -7.74 7.43 -27.56
C LEU A 303 -6.40 6.67 -27.66
N PHE A 304 -5.43 7.03 -26.81
CA PHE A 304 -4.13 6.36 -26.72
C PHE A 304 -4.24 4.94 -26.15
N ASP A 305 -5.07 4.72 -25.13
CA ASP A 305 -5.31 3.41 -24.53
C ASP A 305 -5.83 2.38 -25.55
N LEU A 306 -6.58 2.85 -26.55
CA LEU A 306 -7.12 2.04 -27.65
C LEU A 306 -6.23 2.05 -28.90
N ALA A 307 -5.00 2.58 -28.81
CA ALA A 307 -4.03 2.71 -29.90
C ALA A 307 -4.59 3.41 -31.17
N MET A 308 -5.47 4.40 -31.00
CA MET A 308 -6.08 5.10 -32.12
C MET A 308 -5.02 5.81 -32.98
N PRO A 309 -5.04 5.69 -34.33
CA PRO A 309 -4.04 6.30 -35.20
C PRO A 309 -3.91 7.81 -34.99
N GLY A 310 -2.69 8.29 -34.73
CA GLY A 310 -2.38 9.69 -34.44
C GLY A 310 -2.52 10.10 -32.97
N SER A 311 -2.83 9.18 -32.05
CA SER A 311 -2.68 9.39 -30.61
C SER A 311 -1.21 9.20 -30.16
N GLN A 312 -0.82 9.87 -29.07
CA GLN A 312 0.51 9.82 -28.48
C GLN A 312 0.42 9.61 -26.95
N PRO A 313 1.44 9.02 -26.31
CA PRO A 313 1.50 8.85 -24.86
C PRO A 313 1.71 10.20 -24.14
N ILE A 314 0.99 10.41 -23.04
CA ILE A 314 1.13 11.60 -22.18
C ILE A 314 1.44 11.14 -20.75
N PHE A 315 2.73 11.11 -20.39
CA PHE A 315 3.19 10.67 -19.08
C PHE A 315 2.58 11.50 -17.92
N GLN A 316 1.87 10.84 -17.01
CA GLN A 316 1.26 11.48 -15.84
C GLN A 316 2.28 11.59 -14.70
N LYS A 317 2.76 12.81 -14.43
CA LYS A 317 3.82 13.11 -13.44
C LYS A 317 3.46 12.65 -12.03
N GLU A 318 2.17 12.60 -11.71
CA GLU A 318 1.62 12.14 -10.43
C GLU A 318 2.01 10.69 -10.10
N THR A 319 2.33 9.87 -11.10
CA THR A 319 2.84 8.49 -10.92
C THR A 319 4.24 8.43 -10.31
N LEU A 320 5.02 9.51 -10.35
CA LEU A 320 6.35 9.56 -9.75
C LEU A 320 6.33 9.48 -8.22
N ILE A 321 5.33 10.06 -7.54
CA ILE A 321 5.27 10.09 -6.07
C ILE A 321 5.22 8.66 -5.48
N PRO A 322 4.25 7.80 -5.84
CA PRO A 322 4.23 6.43 -5.33
C PRO A 322 5.40 5.59 -5.87
N ALA A 323 5.89 5.84 -7.09
CA ALA A 323 7.06 5.13 -7.63
C ALA A 323 8.36 5.44 -6.86
N ILE A 324 8.64 6.71 -6.54
CA ILE A 324 9.80 7.11 -5.72
C ILE A 324 9.67 6.51 -4.31
N ARG A 325 8.49 6.62 -3.68
CA ARG A 325 8.24 6.03 -2.34
C ARG A 325 8.47 4.53 -2.33
N ALA A 326 7.98 3.81 -3.34
CA ALA A 326 8.24 2.39 -3.52
C ALA A 326 9.74 2.10 -3.67
N ALA A 327 10.45 2.82 -4.54
CA ALA A 327 11.89 2.63 -4.72
C ALA A 327 12.69 2.87 -3.43
N LEU A 328 12.35 3.92 -2.66
CA LEU A 328 12.97 4.20 -1.36
C LEU A 328 12.69 3.09 -0.33
N ALA A 329 11.43 2.63 -0.22
CA ALA A 329 11.05 1.54 0.69
C ALA A 329 11.70 0.18 0.33
N LEU A 330 12.15 0.03 -0.91
CA LEU A 330 12.89 -1.13 -1.45
C LEU A 330 14.43 -0.91 -1.40
N ASN A 331 14.89 0.13 -0.70
CA ASN A 331 16.29 0.60 -0.60
C ASN A 331 16.97 0.85 -1.97
N CYS A 332 16.18 1.06 -3.04
CA CYS A 332 16.67 1.20 -4.40
C CYS A 332 17.17 2.61 -4.69
N LYS A 333 18.30 2.72 -5.39
CA LYS A 333 18.84 3.98 -5.89
C LYS A 333 18.03 4.46 -7.10
N VAL A 334 17.14 5.42 -6.86
CA VAL A 334 16.41 6.16 -7.91
C VAL A 334 17.41 6.82 -8.88
N GLN A 335 17.19 6.69 -10.18
CA GLN A 335 18.04 7.29 -11.20
C GLN A 335 17.62 8.74 -11.48
N LYS A 336 18.58 9.68 -11.56
CA LYS A 336 18.30 11.08 -11.92
C LYS A 336 17.75 11.27 -13.34
N THR A 337 17.99 10.29 -14.21
CA THR A 337 17.48 10.22 -15.57
C THR A 337 16.97 8.81 -15.81
N SER A 338 15.75 8.69 -16.33
CA SER A 338 15.14 7.43 -16.73
C SER A 338 14.41 7.61 -18.06
N LYS A 339 14.39 6.57 -18.90
CA LYS A 339 13.78 6.59 -20.24
C LYS A 339 12.81 5.43 -20.41
N PHE A 340 11.83 5.63 -21.29
CA PHE A 340 10.86 4.61 -21.66
C PHE A 340 11.26 3.92 -22.97
N ASP A 341 10.97 2.63 -23.04
CA ASP A 341 11.32 1.70 -24.11
C ASP A 341 10.09 0.91 -24.56
N ARG A 342 10.03 0.53 -25.84
CA ARG A 342 8.95 -0.27 -26.44
C ARG A 342 9.31 -1.76 -26.49
N LYS A 343 8.60 -2.56 -25.69
CA LYS A 343 8.64 -4.03 -25.62
C LYS A 343 7.59 -4.58 -26.60
N HIS A 344 8.00 -4.92 -27.81
CA HIS A 344 7.11 -5.27 -28.93
C HIS A 344 6.60 -6.71 -28.83
N TYR A 345 5.29 -6.89 -28.72
CA TYR A 345 4.62 -8.18 -28.88
C TYR A 345 3.19 -8.00 -29.35
N PHE A 346 2.74 -8.89 -30.24
CA PHE A 346 1.35 -8.91 -30.71
C PHE A 346 0.52 -9.85 -29.83
N HIS A 347 -0.37 -9.27 -29.04
CA HIS A 347 -1.40 -9.99 -28.28
C HIS A 347 -2.64 -9.09 -28.18
N TRP A 348 -3.83 -9.68 -28.13
CA TRP A 348 -5.10 -8.94 -28.27
C TRP A 348 -5.40 -7.98 -27.11
N ASP A 349 -4.75 -8.15 -25.96
CA ASP A 349 -4.88 -7.24 -24.81
C ASP A 349 -3.88 -6.07 -24.82
N GLN A 350 -2.95 -6.02 -25.78
CA GLN A 350 -1.99 -4.93 -25.97
C GLN A 350 -2.24 -4.26 -27.34
N PRO A 351 -3.19 -3.31 -27.43
CA PRO A 351 -3.74 -2.83 -28.71
C PRO A 351 -2.73 -2.10 -29.60
N SER A 352 -1.65 -1.56 -29.02
CA SER A 352 -0.54 -0.92 -29.72
C SER A 352 0.45 -1.89 -30.37
N GLY A 353 0.41 -3.19 -30.03
CA GLY A 353 1.45 -4.17 -30.43
C GLY A 353 2.80 -3.99 -29.74
N TYR A 354 2.88 -3.12 -28.74
CA TYR A 354 4.03 -2.94 -27.85
C TYR A 354 3.60 -2.41 -26.48
N GLN A 355 4.26 -2.86 -25.43
CA GLN A 355 4.13 -2.33 -24.07
C GLN A 355 5.19 -1.23 -23.87
N ILE A 356 4.80 -0.08 -23.33
CA ILE A 356 5.78 0.93 -22.86
C ILE A 356 6.25 0.52 -21.45
N THR A 357 7.55 0.34 -21.32
CA THR A 357 8.28 -0.14 -20.12
C THR A 357 9.64 0.56 -20.04
N GLN A 358 10.61 0.08 -19.25
CA GLN A 358 11.96 0.66 -19.21
C GLN A 358 13.01 -0.46 -19.12
N TYR A 359 13.94 -0.50 -20.07
CA TYR A 359 14.93 -1.57 -20.21
C TYR A 359 16.37 -1.05 -20.11
N TYR A 360 16.72 0.01 -20.84
CA TYR A 360 18.09 0.55 -20.83
C TYR A 360 18.35 1.49 -19.65
N GLU A 361 17.40 2.37 -19.32
CA GLU A 361 17.49 3.35 -18.23
C GLU A 361 16.27 3.23 -17.27
N PRO A 362 16.13 2.10 -16.55
CA PRO A 362 15.03 1.86 -15.63
C PRO A 362 15.09 2.78 -14.41
N PHE A 363 13.91 3.06 -13.85
CA PHE A 363 13.63 4.06 -12.82
C PHE A 363 14.52 4.00 -11.57
N ALA A 364 14.79 2.81 -11.03
CA ALA A 364 15.68 2.63 -9.89
C ALA A 364 16.49 1.32 -10.00
N LYS A 365 17.64 1.25 -9.31
CA LYS A 365 18.60 0.13 -9.36
C LYS A 365 19.19 -0.18 -7.98
N ASP A 366 19.88 -1.31 -7.88
CA ASP A 366 20.85 -1.59 -6.79
C ASP A 366 20.25 -1.51 -5.37
N GLY A 367 19.03 -2.00 -5.17
CA GLY A 367 18.35 -2.02 -3.87
C GLY A 367 18.41 -3.36 -3.14
N TYR A 368 17.70 -3.48 -2.03
CA TYR A 368 17.63 -4.71 -1.23
C TYR A 368 16.46 -4.72 -0.25
N ILE A 369 16.08 -5.92 0.20
CA ILE A 369 15.18 -6.15 1.34
C ILE A 369 15.87 -7.10 2.30
N THR A 370 15.89 -6.76 3.59
CA THR A 370 16.18 -7.72 4.66
C THR A 370 14.88 -8.43 5.05
N LEU A 371 14.94 -9.76 5.15
CA LEU A 371 13.91 -10.61 5.74
C LEU A 371 14.43 -11.14 7.08
N TYR A 372 13.58 -11.16 8.10
CA TYR A 372 13.92 -11.69 9.42
C TYR A 372 13.20 -13.02 9.67
N ALA A 373 13.65 -13.78 10.67
CA ALA A 373 13.00 -15.01 11.11
C ALA A 373 11.47 -14.85 11.32
N HIS A 374 11.04 -13.68 11.78
CA HIS A 374 9.63 -13.37 12.03
C HIS A 374 8.78 -13.16 10.75
N ASP A 375 9.39 -12.89 9.59
CA ASP A 375 8.68 -12.84 8.30
C ASP A 375 8.25 -14.23 7.82
N GLY A 376 8.77 -15.30 8.43
CA GLY A 376 8.52 -16.69 8.07
C GLY A 376 9.39 -17.17 6.89
N ILE A 377 10.69 -16.85 6.95
CA ILE A 377 11.76 -17.44 6.13
C ILE A 377 12.04 -18.91 6.53
N ALA A 378 12.90 -19.60 5.79
CA ALA A 378 13.43 -20.90 6.19
C ALA A 378 14.29 -20.78 7.47
N LYS A 379 14.30 -21.81 8.31
CA LYS A 379 15.17 -21.84 9.52
C LYS A 379 16.65 -21.86 9.13
N GLU A 380 16.92 -22.41 7.95
CA GLU A 380 18.21 -22.59 7.32
C GLU A 380 18.81 -21.29 6.76
N ASP A 381 18.03 -20.22 6.65
CA ASP A 381 18.52 -18.87 6.35
C ASP A 381 19.00 -18.12 7.62
N GLY A 382 18.68 -18.61 8.82
CA GLY A 382 19.08 -18.01 10.09
C GLY A 382 18.09 -16.97 10.64
N ASP A 383 18.60 -16.02 11.42
CA ASP A 383 17.79 -14.96 12.04
C ASP A 383 17.43 -13.82 11.07
N GLU A 384 18.27 -13.56 10.06
CA GLU A 384 18.04 -12.59 8.99
C GLU A 384 18.75 -12.99 7.68
N ILE A 385 18.15 -12.62 6.53
CA ILE A 385 18.74 -12.76 5.20
C ILE A 385 18.41 -11.54 4.33
N GLN A 386 19.42 -11.01 3.63
CA GLN A 386 19.26 -9.89 2.70
C GLN A 386 19.16 -10.40 1.25
N ILE A 387 18.12 -9.96 0.54
CA ILE A 387 17.88 -10.28 -0.88
C ILE A 387 17.96 -8.98 -1.69
N GLY A 388 18.86 -8.94 -2.68
CA GLY A 388 19.06 -7.78 -3.55
C GLY A 388 17.97 -7.59 -4.60
N ILE A 389 17.70 -6.34 -4.94
CA ILE A 389 16.81 -5.90 -6.01
C ILE A 389 17.68 -5.28 -7.11
N LYS A 390 17.68 -5.90 -8.28
CA LYS A 390 18.47 -5.47 -9.44
C LYS A 390 17.97 -4.12 -9.97
N GLN A 391 16.66 -4.02 -10.20
CA GLN A 391 16.03 -2.82 -10.75
C GLN A 391 14.53 -2.77 -10.40
N VAL A 392 14.01 -1.54 -10.41
CA VAL A 392 12.58 -1.23 -10.47
C VAL A 392 12.35 -0.41 -11.74
N GLN A 393 11.33 -0.78 -12.53
CA GLN A 393 10.97 -0.11 -13.80
C GLN A 393 9.48 0.21 -13.84
N MET A 394 9.11 1.34 -14.44
CA MET A 394 7.70 1.75 -14.61
C MET A 394 7.14 1.24 -15.95
N GLU A 395 5.96 0.61 -15.96
CA GLU A 395 5.34 0.11 -17.19
C GLU A 395 3.81 0.14 -17.22
N GLN A 396 3.24 -0.10 -18.41
CA GLN A 396 1.79 -0.20 -18.66
C GLN A 396 1.25 -1.59 -18.33
N ASP A 397 0.10 -1.71 -17.65
CA ASP A 397 -0.66 -2.97 -17.62
C ASP A 397 -1.40 -3.22 -18.95
N THR A 398 -1.70 -4.49 -19.25
CA THR A 398 -2.46 -4.90 -20.44
C THR A 398 -3.98 -4.84 -20.19
N ALA A 399 -4.80 -4.94 -21.23
CA ALA A 399 -6.24 -5.11 -21.09
C ALA A 399 -6.60 -6.41 -20.36
N LYS A 400 -7.84 -6.54 -19.89
CA LYS A 400 -8.34 -7.72 -19.17
C LYS A 400 -9.05 -8.64 -20.16
N THR A 401 -8.44 -9.78 -20.47
CA THR A 401 -9.05 -10.81 -21.34
C THR A 401 -10.01 -11.70 -20.54
N ILE A 402 -11.25 -11.81 -21.00
CA ILE A 402 -12.27 -12.73 -20.48
C ILE A 402 -12.60 -13.76 -21.57
N SER A 403 -12.13 -14.99 -21.40
CA SER A 403 -12.36 -16.07 -22.37
C SER A 403 -13.71 -16.74 -22.14
N GLN A 404 -14.45 -16.96 -23.22
CA GLN A 404 -15.75 -17.66 -23.25
C GLN A 404 -15.65 -18.96 -24.08
N PRO A 405 -16.62 -19.89 -23.95
CA PRO A 405 -16.68 -21.07 -24.81
C PRO A 405 -16.77 -20.70 -26.30
N GLY A 406 -16.09 -21.47 -27.16
CA GLY A 406 -16.12 -21.28 -28.61
C GLY A 406 -15.14 -20.25 -29.17
N GLU A 407 -13.93 -20.14 -28.59
CA GLU A 407 -12.83 -19.26 -29.04
C GLU A 407 -13.16 -17.75 -29.00
N ILE A 408 -14.22 -17.36 -28.28
CA ILE A 408 -14.59 -15.97 -28.06
C ILE A 408 -13.79 -15.41 -26.88
N HIS A 409 -12.99 -14.38 -27.15
CA HIS A 409 -12.28 -13.61 -26.14
C HIS A 409 -12.85 -12.19 -26.07
N LEU A 410 -13.43 -11.83 -24.92
CA LEU A 410 -13.89 -10.46 -24.64
C LEU A 410 -12.77 -9.65 -24.00
N LEU A 411 -12.67 -8.37 -24.35
CA LEU A 411 -11.61 -7.47 -23.90
C LEU A 411 -12.21 -6.31 -23.11
N ASP A 412 -11.63 -6.05 -21.94
CA ASP A 412 -11.89 -4.87 -21.12
C ASP A 412 -10.62 -4.02 -20.98
N PHE A 413 -10.61 -2.92 -21.71
CA PHE A 413 -9.53 -1.95 -21.79
C PHE A 413 -9.53 -0.94 -20.63
N ASN A 414 -10.44 -1.03 -19.64
CA ASN A 414 -10.34 -0.22 -18.42
C ASN A 414 -8.95 -0.36 -17.75
N ARG A 415 -8.40 -1.59 -17.76
CA ARG A 415 -7.10 -1.94 -17.19
C ARG A 415 -5.89 -1.52 -18.04
N VAL A 416 -6.05 -1.35 -19.36
CA VAL A 416 -4.90 -1.12 -20.24
C VAL A 416 -4.28 0.25 -19.93
N GLY A 417 -2.94 0.32 -19.84
CA GLY A 417 -2.23 1.56 -19.52
C GLY A 417 -2.29 1.98 -18.04
N LEU A 418 -2.87 1.17 -17.14
CA LEU A 418 -2.69 1.38 -15.70
C LEU A 418 -1.19 1.37 -15.35
N PRO A 419 -0.75 2.20 -14.39
CA PRO A 419 0.66 2.30 -14.02
C PRO A 419 1.08 1.13 -13.14
N LEU A 420 2.10 0.41 -13.58
CA LEU A 420 2.79 -0.62 -12.82
C LEU A 420 4.21 -0.17 -12.47
N ILE A 421 4.73 -0.71 -11.38
CA ILE A 421 6.17 -0.95 -11.21
C ILE A 421 6.45 -2.45 -11.28
N GLU A 422 7.46 -2.82 -12.04
CA GLU A 422 8.03 -4.18 -12.07
C GLU A 422 9.32 -4.16 -11.24
N ILE A 423 9.40 -5.02 -10.24
CA ILE A 423 10.50 -5.14 -9.27
C ILE A 423 11.21 -6.48 -9.54
N ILE A 424 12.48 -6.43 -9.96
CA ILE A 424 13.26 -7.60 -10.37
C ILE A 424 14.31 -7.91 -9.30
N THR A 425 14.23 -9.08 -8.66
CA THR A 425 15.26 -9.50 -7.67
C THR A 425 16.53 -10.01 -8.34
N LEU A 426 17.62 -10.04 -7.58
CA LEU A 426 18.71 -10.98 -7.84
C LEU A 426 18.25 -12.43 -7.53
N PRO A 427 18.79 -13.44 -8.22
CA PRO A 427 18.51 -14.84 -7.94
C PRO A 427 19.32 -15.31 -6.72
N GLN A 428 18.89 -14.90 -5.51
CA GLN A 428 19.57 -15.15 -4.24
C GLN A 428 18.73 -15.95 -3.23
N ILE A 429 17.50 -16.32 -3.59
CA ILE A 429 16.59 -17.03 -2.68
C ILE A 429 16.78 -18.53 -2.86
N HIS A 430 17.14 -19.24 -1.78
CA HIS A 430 17.48 -20.66 -1.82
C HIS A 430 16.38 -21.60 -1.28
N TYR A 431 15.32 -21.06 -0.66
CA TYR A 431 14.25 -21.87 -0.06
C TYR A 431 12.82 -21.40 -0.46
N PRO A 432 11.87 -22.33 -0.67
CA PRO A 432 10.50 -21.99 -1.10
C PRO A 432 9.71 -21.11 -0.11
N SER A 433 9.87 -21.34 1.20
CA SER A 433 9.26 -20.51 2.25
C SER A 433 9.76 -19.07 2.21
N THR A 434 11.07 -18.88 2.04
CA THR A 434 11.73 -17.57 1.94
C THR A 434 11.30 -16.81 0.68
N ALA A 435 11.09 -17.49 -0.45
CA ALA A 435 10.48 -16.86 -1.64
C ALA A 435 9.06 -16.35 -1.36
N ALA A 436 8.24 -17.15 -0.67
CA ALA A 436 6.91 -16.71 -0.26
C ALA A 436 6.95 -15.60 0.81
N ALA A 437 8.00 -15.53 1.65
CA ALA A 437 8.23 -14.45 2.62
C ALA A 437 8.62 -13.14 1.92
N PHE A 438 9.52 -13.19 0.94
CA PHE A 438 9.91 -12.03 0.14
C PHE A 438 8.71 -11.33 -0.50
N VAL A 439 7.82 -12.08 -1.15
CA VAL A 439 6.61 -11.50 -1.81
C VAL A 439 5.63 -10.93 -0.78
N ARG A 440 5.56 -11.49 0.46
CA ARG A 440 4.80 -10.87 1.57
C ARG A 440 5.43 -9.55 2.00
N LYS A 441 6.75 -9.51 2.21
CA LYS A 441 7.51 -8.34 2.66
C LYS A 441 7.37 -7.17 1.68
N VAL A 442 7.50 -7.44 0.37
CA VAL A 442 7.27 -6.44 -0.68
C VAL A 442 5.84 -5.87 -0.60
N GLN A 443 4.81 -6.72 -0.43
CA GLN A 443 3.44 -6.23 -0.29
C GLN A 443 3.25 -5.37 0.98
N ILE A 444 3.94 -5.69 2.07
CA ILE A 444 3.90 -4.92 3.33
C ILE A 444 4.60 -3.56 3.16
N LEU A 445 5.80 -3.53 2.58
CA LEU A 445 6.57 -2.29 2.36
C LEU A 445 5.88 -1.32 1.39
N LEU A 446 5.30 -1.83 0.30
CA LEU A 446 4.54 -1.02 -0.67
C LEU A 446 3.21 -0.49 -0.09
N ASN A 447 2.67 -1.15 0.92
CA ASN A 447 1.50 -0.69 1.67
C ASN A 447 1.86 0.41 2.67
N SER A 448 2.92 0.24 3.47
CA SER A 448 3.31 1.21 4.52
C SER A 448 3.72 2.58 3.98
N VAL A 449 4.04 2.69 2.68
CA VAL A 449 4.36 3.98 2.05
C VAL A 449 3.25 4.50 1.11
N ASP A 450 2.08 3.86 1.12
CA ASP A 450 0.93 4.13 0.24
C ASP A 450 1.37 4.34 -1.22
N ALA A 451 1.93 3.29 -1.82
CA ALA A 451 2.42 3.31 -3.20
C ALA A 451 1.62 2.43 -4.17
N CYS A 452 0.91 1.40 -3.70
CA CYS A 452 0.33 0.37 -4.58
C CYS A 452 -1.06 -0.10 -4.15
N VAL A 453 -1.86 -0.54 -5.13
CA VAL A 453 -3.16 -1.19 -4.90
C VAL A 453 -2.94 -2.56 -4.27
N LEU A 454 -3.62 -2.83 -3.16
CA LEU A 454 -3.27 -3.96 -2.29
C LEU A 454 -3.77 -5.32 -2.78
N GLY A 455 -2.93 -6.34 -2.59
CA GLY A 455 -3.32 -7.75 -2.51
C GLY A 455 -3.22 -8.55 -3.81
N MET A 456 -2.59 -9.73 -3.72
CA MET A 456 -2.59 -10.73 -4.82
C MET A 456 -3.98 -11.26 -5.21
N GLN A 457 -5.02 -10.97 -4.41
CA GLN A 457 -6.40 -11.38 -4.69
C GLN A 457 -7.19 -10.37 -5.54
N SER A 458 -6.86 -9.08 -5.45
CA SER A 458 -7.46 -8.01 -6.27
C SER A 458 -6.83 -7.92 -7.66
N GLY A 459 -5.58 -8.38 -7.80
CA GLY A 459 -4.73 -8.20 -8.98
C GLY A 459 -3.70 -7.07 -8.84
N GLY A 460 -3.78 -6.27 -7.76
CA GLY A 460 -2.88 -5.14 -7.51
C GLY A 460 -1.40 -5.52 -7.30
N LEU A 461 -1.12 -6.78 -6.91
CA LEU A 461 0.24 -7.35 -6.93
C LEU A 461 0.24 -8.72 -7.62
N ARG A 462 1.13 -8.90 -8.58
CA ARG A 462 1.45 -10.17 -9.26
C ARG A 462 2.90 -10.54 -9.01
N ALA A 463 3.21 -11.82 -8.94
CA ALA A 463 4.57 -12.31 -8.86
C ALA A 463 4.74 -13.50 -9.82
N ASP A 464 5.69 -13.40 -10.74
CA ASP A 464 6.18 -14.49 -11.55
C ASP A 464 7.57 -14.90 -11.04
N VAL A 465 7.88 -16.20 -11.12
CA VAL A 465 9.00 -16.79 -10.37
C VAL A 465 9.92 -17.58 -11.29
N ASN A 466 11.21 -17.31 -11.20
CA ASN A 466 12.26 -17.91 -12.01
C ASN A 466 13.01 -18.94 -11.16
N VAL A 467 12.84 -20.22 -11.48
CA VAL A 467 13.40 -21.37 -10.73
C VAL A 467 14.53 -22.02 -11.52
N SER A 468 15.64 -22.31 -10.85
CA SER A 468 16.71 -23.16 -11.34
C SER A 468 17.26 -24.04 -10.23
N VAL A 469 17.76 -25.24 -10.58
CA VAL A 469 18.46 -26.14 -9.65
C VAL A 469 19.84 -26.52 -10.20
N ARG A 470 20.78 -26.84 -9.30
CA ARG A 470 22.13 -27.35 -9.62
C ARG A 470 22.63 -28.30 -8.55
N ARG A 471 23.60 -29.17 -8.88
CA ARG A 471 24.29 -30.00 -7.87
C ARG A 471 25.32 -29.16 -7.12
N ARG A 472 25.40 -29.29 -5.79
CA ARG A 472 26.33 -28.50 -4.95
C ARG A 472 27.81 -28.78 -5.23
N ALA A 473 28.11 -30.00 -5.70
CA ALA A 473 29.46 -30.39 -6.11
C ALA A 473 29.91 -29.72 -7.44
N GLU A 474 28.98 -29.21 -8.24
CA GLU A 474 29.27 -28.58 -9.53
C GLU A 474 29.58 -27.09 -9.35
N GLN A 475 30.86 -26.78 -9.12
CA GLN A 475 31.37 -25.42 -9.15
C GLN A 475 31.90 -25.07 -10.55
N GLY A 476 31.31 -24.04 -11.18
CA GLY A 476 31.89 -23.37 -12.36
C GLY A 476 31.25 -23.66 -13.73
N THR A 477 30.21 -24.51 -13.81
CA THR A 477 29.55 -24.88 -15.09
C THR A 477 28.24 -24.12 -15.39
N GLY A 478 27.63 -23.48 -14.38
CA GLY A 478 26.34 -22.82 -14.51
C GLY A 478 26.39 -21.38 -15.04
N ALA A 479 25.22 -20.86 -15.42
CA ALA A 479 25.04 -19.52 -15.98
C ALA A 479 25.32 -18.39 -14.96
N GLU A 480 25.47 -17.17 -15.46
CA GLU A 480 25.61 -15.96 -14.65
C GLU A 480 24.46 -14.98 -14.94
N TYR A 481 23.87 -14.40 -13.90
CA TYR A 481 22.88 -13.33 -14.01
C TYR A 481 23.17 -12.23 -12.98
N ALA A 482 23.43 -11.01 -13.46
CA ALA A 482 23.69 -9.83 -12.64
C ALA A 482 24.75 -10.06 -11.54
N GLY A 483 25.83 -10.78 -11.85
CA GLY A 483 26.92 -11.09 -10.92
C GLY A 483 26.73 -12.35 -10.08
N VAL A 484 25.51 -12.92 -10.00
CA VAL A 484 25.28 -14.23 -9.37
C VAL A 484 25.67 -15.33 -10.36
N LYS A 485 26.60 -16.22 -9.96
CA LYS A 485 27.26 -17.19 -10.84
C LYS A 485 26.88 -18.64 -10.51
N GLY A 486 27.05 -19.52 -11.49
CA GLY A 486 26.86 -20.97 -11.32
C GLY A 486 25.41 -21.42 -11.38
N LEU A 487 24.49 -20.58 -11.87
CA LEU A 487 23.05 -20.85 -11.91
C LEU A 487 22.71 -22.05 -12.82
N GLY A 488 21.69 -22.82 -12.44
CA GLY A 488 21.11 -23.84 -13.30
C GLY A 488 20.34 -23.23 -14.48
N GLN A 489 19.83 -24.07 -15.38
CA GLN A 489 18.95 -23.60 -16.45
C GLN A 489 17.62 -23.07 -15.85
N ARG A 490 17.30 -21.82 -16.18
CA ARG A 490 16.07 -21.13 -15.73
C ARG A 490 14.82 -21.72 -16.37
N THR A 491 13.82 -22.02 -15.54
CA THR A 491 12.41 -22.19 -15.92
C THR A 491 11.59 -21.09 -15.23
N GLU A 492 10.65 -20.50 -15.97
CA GLU A 492 9.77 -19.44 -15.46
C GLU A 492 8.40 -20.02 -15.08
N ILE A 493 7.82 -19.59 -13.96
CA ILE A 493 6.49 -19.97 -13.50
C ILE A 493 5.61 -18.72 -13.40
N LYS A 494 4.52 -18.69 -14.18
CA LYS A 494 3.51 -17.63 -14.17
C LYS A 494 2.20 -18.06 -13.51
N ASN A 495 1.31 -17.08 -13.25
CA ASN A 495 -0.04 -17.23 -12.68
C ASN A 495 -0.12 -17.59 -11.18
N LEU A 496 0.82 -17.08 -10.36
CA LEU A 496 0.91 -17.40 -8.93
C LEU A 496 0.01 -16.50 -8.07
N SER A 497 -1.27 -16.85 -7.93
CA SER A 497 -2.30 -15.99 -7.31
C SER A 497 -2.29 -15.90 -5.76
N SER A 498 -1.20 -16.27 -5.08
CA SER A 498 -1.04 -16.17 -3.60
C SER A 498 0.38 -16.57 -3.16
N PHE A 499 0.81 -16.10 -1.98
CA PHE A 499 2.10 -16.50 -1.38
C PHE A 499 2.24 -18.02 -1.21
N LYS A 500 1.15 -18.74 -0.90
CA LYS A 500 1.20 -20.20 -0.83
C LYS A 500 1.34 -20.86 -2.21
N ALA A 501 0.76 -20.27 -3.26
CA ALA A 501 0.99 -20.73 -4.62
C ALA A 501 2.46 -20.55 -5.03
N VAL A 502 3.14 -19.49 -4.57
CA VAL A 502 4.60 -19.30 -4.75
C VAL A 502 5.37 -20.45 -4.08
N GLU A 503 5.14 -20.71 -2.78
CA GLU A 503 5.79 -21.83 -2.05
C GLU A 503 5.56 -23.19 -2.73
N ASP A 504 4.29 -23.54 -3.01
CA ASP A 504 3.93 -24.85 -3.57
C ASP A 504 4.44 -25.04 -5.01
N ALA A 505 4.48 -23.99 -5.83
CA ALA A 505 4.94 -24.07 -7.21
C ALA A 505 6.47 -24.18 -7.33
N ILE A 506 7.22 -23.51 -6.46
CA ILE A 506 8.69 -23.64 -6.42
C ILE A 506 9.09 -25.06 -6.02
N ILE A 507 8.41 -25.66 -5.03
CA ILE A 507 8.62 -27.06 -4.63
C ILE A 507 8.38 -27.99 -5.84
N ALA A 508 7.20 -27.90 -6.47
CA ALA A 508 6.85 -28.74 -7.61
C ALA A 508 7.81 -28.58 -8.80
N GLU A 509 8.31 -27.37 -9.07
CA GLU A 509 9.25 -27.12 -10.16
C GLU A 509 10.68 -27.58 -9.83
N ARG A 510 11.16 -27.35 -8.61
CA ARG A 510 12.44 -27.88 -8.12
C ARG A 510 12.49 -29.39 -8.28
N ASP A 511 11.47 -30.08 -7.78
CA ASP A 511 11.41 -31.54 -7.76
C ASP A 511 11.31 -32.12 -9.18
N ARG A 512 10.57 -31.44 -10.08
CA ARG A 512 10.54 -31.75 -11.51
C ARG A 512 11.91 -31.61 -12.17
N GLN A 513 12.63 -30.52 -11.93
CA GLN A 513 13.95 -30.30 -12.53
C GLN A 513 14.96 -31.35 -12.05
N ILE A 514 14.95 -31.65 -10.75
CA ILE A 514 15.82 -32.67 -10.15
C ILE A 514 15.57 -34.04 -10.77
N GLN A 515 14.30 -34.49 -10.85
CA GLN A 515 13.96 -35.79 -11.45
C GLN A 515 14.46 -35.93 -12.91
N ILE A 516 14.42 -34.85 -13.69
CA ILE A 516 14.91 -34.86 -15.08
C ILE A 516 16.43 -34.97 -15.14
N LEU A 517 17.15 -34.22 -14.28
CA LEU A 517 18.61 -34.24 -14.23
C LEU A 517 19.15 -35.56 -13.67
N GLU A 518 18.48 -36.16 -12.68
CA GLU A 518 18.82 -37.48 -12.12
C GLU A 518 18.56 -38.62 -13.13
N ALA A 519 17.57 -38.45 -14.02
CA ALA A 519 17.37 -39.33 -15.18
C ALA A 519 18.39 -39.09 -16.33
N GLY A 520 19.37 -38.19 -16.16
CA GLY A 520 20.36 -37.85 -17.18
C GLY A 520 19.83 -36.98 -18.32
N GLY A 521 18.63 -36.41 -18.16
CA GLY A 521 18.05 -35.44 -19.09
C GLY A 521 18.59 -34.02 -18.90
N ALA A 522 18.16 -33.11 -19.78
CA ALA A 522 18.46 -31.68 -19.69
C ALA A 522 17.18 -30.88 -19.45
N ILE A 523 17.28 -29.77 -18.72
CA ILE A 523 16.18 -28.82 -18.55
C ILE A 523 16.10 -27.93 -19.80
N GLU A 524 14.91 -27.80 -20.39
CA GLU A 524 14.65 -26.75 -21.37
C GLU A 524 14.32 -25.43 -20.64
N GLY A 525 14.91 -24.32 -21.08
CA GLY A 525 14.40 -23.00 -20.70
C GLY A 525 13.03 -22.76 -21.32
N GLU A 526 11.99 -22.68 -20.50
CA GLU A 526 10.58 -22.57 -20.91
C GLU A 526 9.72 -21.78 -19.88
N THR A 527 8.54 -21.34 -20.31
CA THR A 527 7.52 -20.75 -19.44
C THR A 527 6.46 -21.79 -19.08
N ARG A 528 6.26 -21.99 -17.78
CA ARG A 528 5.26 -22.88 -17.17
C ARG A 528 4.25 -22.06 -16.38
N GLY A 529 3.11 -22.67 -16.07
CA GLY A 529 1.99 -22.09 -15.35
C GLY A 529 1.62 -22.94 -14.16
N TRP A 530 1.23 -22.27 -13.08
CA TRP A 530 0.65 -22.92 -11.91
C TRP A 530 -0.89 -22.98 -11.99
N THR A 531 -1.51 -23.82 -11.18
CA THR A 531 -2.96 -23.87 -10.99
C THR A 531 -3.27 -24.20 -9.53
N ILE A 532 -4.24 -23.51 -8.94
CA ILE A 532 -4.58 -23.68 -7.51
C ILE A 532 -4.99 -25.13 -7.24
N GLY A 533 -4.27 -25.81 -6.36
CA GLY A 533 -4.51 -27.22 -6.03
C GLY A 533 -3.86 -28.23 -7.00
N SER A 534 -3.00 -27.77 -7.91
CA SER A 534 -2.07 -28.64 -8.64
C SER A 534 -0.98 -29.18 -7.70
N THR A 535 -0.39 -30.31 -8.08
CA THR A 535 0.89 -30.83 -7.56
C THR A 535 2.06 -30.57 -8.51
N GLU A 536 1.77 -30.04 -9.71
CA GLU A 536 2.71 -29.94 -10.84
C GLU A 536 2.59 -28.58 -11.53
N THR A 537 3.70 -28.03 -12.00
CA THR A 537 3.72 -26.96 -13.01
C THR A 537 3.37 -27.52 -14.39
N ARG A 538 2.73 -26.74 -15.27
CA ARG A 538 2.38 -27.15 -16.64
C ARG A 538 3.02 -26.23 -17.68
N ARG A 539 3.58 -26.79 -18.76
CA ARG A 539 4.12 -25.99 -19.89
C ARG A 539 3.00 -25.13 -20.49
N LEU A 540 3.20 -23.81 -20.56
CA LEU A 540 2.23 -22.89 -21.18
C LEU A 540 2.52 -22.64 -22.66
N ARG A 541 3.79 -22.72 -23.07
CA ARG A 541 4.22 -22.44 -24.45
C ARG A 541 5.28 -23.43 -24.92
N GLY A 542 5.15 -23.88 -26.17
CA GLY A 542 6.23 -24.54 -26.92
C GLY A 542 7.27 -23.50 -27.39
N LYS A 543 8.51 -23.95 -27.61
CA LYS A 543 9.64 -23.05 -27.91
C LYS A 543 9.79 -22.79 -29.41
N GLU A 544 8.97 -21.87 -29.95
CA GLU A 544 9.25 -21.22 -31.24
C GLU A 544 10.22 -20.05 -31.02
N GLY A 545 11.47 -20.39 -30.72
CA GLY A 545 12.55 -19.44 -30.40
C GLY A 545 12.46 -18.83 -28.99
N GLU A 546 13.43 -17.95 -28.70
CA GLU A 546 13.19 -16.88 -27.73
C GLU A 546 12.44 -15.76 -28.46
N VAL A 547 11.42 -15.18 -27.84
CA VAL A 547 10.62 -14.13 -28.47
C VAL A 547 11.41 -12.83 -28.43
N ASP A 548 11.93 -12.41 -29.59
CA ASP A 548 12.59 -11.10 -29.73
C ASP A 548 11.56 -9.97 -29.59
N TYR A 549 11.52 -9.40 -28.38
CA TYR A 549 10.71 -8.25 -28.02
C TYR A 549 11.20 -6.93 -28.65
N ARG A 550 12.32 -6.90 -29.38
CA ARG A 550 12.83 -5.76 -30.15
C ARG A 550 12.76 -4.44 -29.38
N TYR A 551 13.38 -4.44 -28.20
CA TYR A 551 13.45 -3.28 -27.30
C TYR A 551 14.13 -2.09 -27.97
N MET A 552 13.40 -1.00 -28.14
CA MET A 552 13.92 0.28 -28.64
C MET A 552 13.45 1.43 -27.74
N PRO A 553 14.24 2.51 -27.60
CA PRO A 553 13.78 3.74 -26.96
C PRO A 553 12.48 4.27 -27.58
N ASP A 554 11.56 4.71 -26.73
CA ASP A 554 10.32 5.33 -27.17
C ASP A 554 10.60 6.74 -27.71
N ALA A 555 10.29 6.97 -28.99
CA ALA A 555 10.55 8.24 -29.66
C ALA A 555 9.48 9.33 -29.39
N ASP A 556 8.32 8.96 -28.84
CA ASP A 556 7.25 9.89 -28.47
C ASP A 556 7.37 10.38 -27.01
N LEU A 557 8.31 9.83 -26.22
CA LEU A 557 8.51 10.16 -24.81
C LEU A 557 9.91 10.73 -24.55
N GLY A 558 9.96 11.94 -23.99
CA GLY A 558 11.19 12.53 -23.47
C GLY A 558 11.70 11.80 -22.21
N PRO A 559 13.00 11.94 -21.87
CA PRO A 559 13.55 11.39 -20.64
C PRO A 559 12.89 12.02 -19.40
N VAL A 560 12.57 11.19 -18.42
CA VAL A 560 12.17 11.64 -17.08
C VAL A 560 13.43 12.08 -16.34
N ILE A 561 13.49 13.36 -15.97
CA ILE A 561 14.53 13.92 -15.11
C ILE A 561 13.95 14.10 -13.71
N ILE A 562 14.57 13.49 -12.70
CA ILE A 562 14.13 13.56 -11.31
C ILE A 562 15.01 14.56 -10.56
N GLY A 563 14.39 15.57 -9.96
CA GLY A 563 15.07 16.58 -9.15
C GLY A 563 15.51 16.05 -7.78
N ASP A 564 16.70 16.47 -7.35
CA ASP A 564 17.24 16.13 -6.03
C ASP A 564 16.39 16.71 -4.88
N ASP A 565 15.65 17.79 -5.14
CA ASP A 565 14.69 18.42 -4.23
C ASP A 565 13.47 17.54 -3.97
N LEU A 566 12.87 16.96 -5.03
CA LEU A 566 11.76 16.01 -4.92
C LEU A 566 12.19 14.74 -4.18
N LEU A 567 13.38 14.21 -4.49
CA LEU A 567 13.94 13.04 -3.81
C LEU A 567 14.16 13.34 -2.32
N THR A 568 14.87 14.43 -2.00
CA THR A 568 15.12 14.88 -0.61
C THR A 568 13.81 15.14 0.16
N TYR A 569 12.77 15.64 -0.51
CA TYR A 569 11.46 15.85 0.11
C TYR A 569 10.76 14.52 0.42
N LEU A 570 10.76 13.56 -0.51
CA LEU A 570 10.12 12.26 -0.32
C LEU A 570 10.89 11.36 0.65
N GLU A 571 12.22 11.45 0.72
CA GLU A 571 13.03 10.82 1.77
C GLU A 571 12.66 11.36 3.18
N LYS A 572 12.49 12.69 3.32
CA LYS A 572 12.12 13.34 4.59
C LYS A 572 10.65 13.21 4.98
N THR A 573 9.78 12.78 4.07
CA THR A 573 8.33 12.61 4.28
C THR A 573 7.88 11.16 4.10
N LEU A 574 8.82 10.23 4.01
CA LEU A 574 8.55 8.81 4.16
C LEU A 574 8.21 8.52 5.63
N GLY A 575 7.15 7.75 5.87
CA GLY A 575 6.87 7.21 7.20
C GLY A 575 7.96 6.22 7.62
N VAL A 576 8.10 5.98 8.92
CA VAL A 576 9.01 4.95 9.44
C VAL A 576 8.59 3.59 8.90
N LEU A 577 9.55 2.81 8.39
CA LEU A 577 9.24 1.54 7.76
C LEU A 577 8.86 0.48 8.82
N PRO A 578 8.02 -0.52 8.49
CA PRO A 578 7.51 -1.51 9.44
C PRO A 578 8.58 -2.15 10.33
N ASP A 579 9.75 -2.47 9.78
CA ASP A 579 10.84 -3.11 10.52
C ASP A 579 11.54 -2.16 11.50
N GLU A 580 11.65 -0.89 11.14
CA GLU A 580 12.16 0.17 12.01
C GLU A 580 11.18 0.45 13.15
N GLU A 581 9.88 0.41 12.88
CA GLU A 581 8.82 0.54 13.89
C GLU A 581 8.77 -0.68 14.83
N ILE A 582 8.87 -1.91 14.30
CA ILE A 582 8.98 -3.13 15.11
C ILE A 582 10.22 -3.06 16.01
N LYS A 583 11.37 -2.65 15.45
CA LYS A 583 12.62 -2.47 16.20
C LYS A 583 12.46 -1.42 17.30
N LEU A 584 11.86 -0.27 16.99
CA LEU A 584 11.55 0.79 17.96
C LEU A 584 10.69 0.28 19.11
N LEU A 585 9.60 -0.43 18.81
CA LEU A 585 8.68 -0.98 19.82
C LEU A 585 9.36 -2.01 20.74
N VAL A 586 10.29 -2.81 20.22
CA VAL A 586 11.07 -3.77 21.02
C VAL A 586 12.20 -3.10 21.81
N GLU A 587 13.07 -2.35 21.15
CA GLU A 587 14.29 -1.79 21.75
C GLU A 587 14.04 -0.62 22.69
N VAL A 588 13.05 0.24 22.38
CA VAL A 588 12.79 1.49 23.12
C VAL A 588 11.58 1.36 24.04
N TYR A 589 10.46 0.79 23.58
CA TYR A 589 9.26 0.59 24.39
C TYR A 589 9.21 -0.76 25.13
N GLY A 590 10.11 -1.71 24.81
CA GLY A 590 10.27 -2.95 25.57
C GLY A 590 9.20 -4.03 25.33
N LEU A 591 8.45 -3.96 24.23
CA LEU A 591 7.50 -5.00 23.81
C LEU A 591 8.25 -6.28 23.36
N THR A 592 7.55 -7.41 23.29
CA THR A 592 8.10 -8.57 22.56
C THR A 592 7.96 -8.37 21.06
N THR A 593 8.81 -9.02 20.25
CA THR A 593 8.74 -8.93 18.78
C THR A 593 7.37 -9.34 18.23
N LYS A 594 6.74 -10.36 18.83
CA LYS A 594 5.39 -10.81 18.46
C LYS A 594 4.33 -9.74 18.71
N ASP A 595 4.45 -9.02 19.82
CA ASP A 595 3.50 -7.98 20.22
C ASP A 595 3.71 -6.71 19.38
N ALA A 596 4.97 -6.34 19.12
CA ALA A 596 5.31 -5.27 18.17
C ALA A 596 4.76 -5.55 16.75
N LEU A 597 4.95 -6.76 16.21
CA LEU A 597 4.36 -7.19 14.94
C LEU A 597 2.83 -7.09 14.93
N SER A 598 2.18 -7.47 16.03
CA SER A 598 0.74 -7.37 16.20
C SER A 598 0.27 -5.91 16.31
N MET A 599 1.09 -5.02 16.87
CA MET A 599 0.81 -3.59 16.99
C MET A 599 0.84 -2.88 15.63
N VAL A 600 1.86 -3.16 14.80
CA VAL A 600 2.06 -2.51 13.50
C VAL A 600 1.08 -3.03 12.44
N SER A 601 0.74 -4.33 12.47
CA SER A 601 -0.12 -4.95 11.45
C SER A 601 -1.63 -4.76 11.64
N LEU A 602 -2.09 -4.20 12.77
CA LEU A 602 -3.51 -4.01 13.07
C LEU A 602 -3.96 -2.56 12.85
N ASN A 603 -5.20 -2.40 12.36
CA ASN A 603 -5.87 -1.11 12.14
C ASN A 603 -5.03 -0.12 11.29
N GLU A 604 -4.39 -0.62 10.22
CA GLU A 604 -3.57 0.17 9.29
C GLU A 604 -2.45 1.00 9.99
N GLY A 605 -1.85 0.44 11.04
CA GLY A 605 -0.82 1.09 11.87
C GLY A 605 -1.39 2.07 12.91
N GLY A 606 -2.67 2.45 12.81
CA GLY A 606 -3.35 3.31 13.79
C GLY A 606 -3.36 2.74 15.22
N ARG A 607 -3.22 1.42 15.38
CA ARG A 607 -3.05 0.80 16.70
C ARG A 607 -1.70 1.12 17.34
N ALA A 608 -0.62 1.21 16.56
CA ALA A 608 0.70 1.63 17.04
C ALA A 608 0.73 3.12 17.41
N GLU A 609 0.03 3.97 16.67
CA GLU A 609 -0.08 5.40 16.98
C GLU A 609 -0.95 5.65 18.24
N TYR A 610 -2.07 4.92 18.39
CA TYR A 610 -2.86 4.94 19.62
C TYR A 610 -2.05 4.44 20.83
N PHE A 611 -1.27 3.36 20.66
CA PHE A 611 -0.36 2.88 21.69
C PHE A 611 0.64 3.96 22.13
N ARG A 612 1.26 4.69 21.18
CA ARG A 612 2.13 5.83 21.48
C ARG A 612 1.38 6.91 22.27
N ASN A 613 0.17 7.29 21.85
CA ASN A 613 -0.66 8.26 22.58
C ASN A 613 -0.99 7.84 24.03
N VAL A 614 -1.13 6.53 24.30
CA VAL A 614 -1.33 6.00 25.67
C VAL A 614 -0.03 6.03 26.47
N VAL A 615 1.11 5.67 25.87
CA VAL A 615 2.42 5.75 26.54
C VAL A 615 2.80 7.18 26.89
N ASP A 616 2.63 8.12 25.96
CA ASP A 616 2.90 9.55 26.17
C ASP A 616 2.09 10.08 27.38
N HIS A 617 0.80 9.72 27.48
CA HIS A 617 -0.02 10.10 28.64
C HIS A 617 0.36 9.37 29.94
N LEU A 618 0.80 8.11 29.89
CA LEU A 618 1.31 7.40 31.07
C LEU A 618 2.61 8.00 31.64
N LEU A 619 3.36 8.75 30.82
CA LEU A 619 4.53 9.50 31.24
C LEU A 619 4.15 10.90 31.77
N GLU A 620 3.11 11.54 31.22
CA GLU A 620 2.51 12.76 31.80
C GLU A 620 1.95 12.55 33.22
N LEU A 621 1.54 11.31 33.57
CA LEU A 621 0.95 10.99 34.87
C LEU A 621 1.98 10.68 35.98
N ASP A 622 3.18 10.19 35.63
CA ASP A 622 4.25 9.92 36.60
C ASP A 622 5.64 10.05 35.96
N ASP A 623 6.33 11.18 36.23
CA ASP A 623 7.70 11.47 35.79
C ASP A 623 8.74 10.40 36.18
N ARG A 624 8.42 9.50 37.12
CA ARG A 624 9.30 8.41 37.57
C ARG A 624 9.19 7.15 36.71
N ARG A 625 8.13 7.02 35.92
CA ARG A 625 7.84 5.84 35.09
C ARG A 625 8.75 5.88 33.85
N ASP A 626 9.55 4.82 33.64
CA ASP A 626 10.41 4.75 32.45
C ASP A 626 9.64 4.28 31.20
N LEU A 627 10.17 4.64 30.04
CA LEU A 627 9.54 4.38 28.73
C LEU A 627 9.31 2.88 28.43
N LYS A 628 10.11 1.96 29.00
CA LYS A 628 9.91 0.51 28.83
C LYS A 628 8.88 -0.05 29.80
N THR A 629 8.74 0.52 30.99
CA THR A 629 7.65 0.16 31.91
C THR A 629 6.31 0.68 31.36
N ALA A 630 6.24 1.95 30.95
CA ALA A 630 5.07 2.53 30.30
C ALA A 630 4.69 1.76 29.01
N GLY A 631 5.67 1.45 28.15
CA GLY A 631 5.49 0.68 26.93
C GLY A 631 4.97 -0.75 27.16
N LYS A 632 5.46 -1.47 28.17
CA LYS A 632 4.93 -2.79 28.52
C LYS A 632 3.50 -2.74 29.07
N LEU A 633 3.21 -1.77 29.94
CA LEU A 633 1.86 -1.59 30.51
C LEU A 633 0.85 -1.26 29.40
N ALA A 634 1.12 -0.25 28.58
CA ALA A 634 0.26 0.12 27.45
C ALA A 634 0.16 -1.00 26.40
N GLY A 635 1.26 -1.70 26.10
CA GLY A 635 1.30 -2.76 25.09
C GLY A 635 0.35 -3.91 25.42
N ASN A 636 0.39 -4.40 26.66
CA ASN A 636 -0.53 -5.43 27.15
C ASN A 636 -2.00 -4.99 27.03
N TRP A 637 -2.32 -3.77 27.45
CA TRP A 637 -3.70 -3.26 27.44
C TRP A 637 -4.24 -2.97 26.04
N VAL A 638 -3.43 -2.40 25.13
CA VAL A 638 -3.85 -2.08 23.75
C VAL A 638 -3.97 -3.32 22.86
N LEU A 639 -3.14 -4.35 23.10
CA LEU A 639 -3.18 -5.59 22.30
C LEU A 639 -4.15 -6.64 22.84
N HIS A 640 -4.23 -6.85 24.16
CA HIS A 640 -4.98 -7.97 24.73
C HIS A 640 -6.32 -7.55 25.33
N GLU A 641 -6.36 -6.49 26.14
CA GLU A 641 -7.59 -6.07 26.83
C GLU A 641 -8.53 -5.32 25.86
N LEU A 642 -8.04 -4.26 25.22
CA LEU A 642 -8.74 -3.52 24.17
C LEU A 642 -8.97 -4.38 22.91
N GLY A 643 -8.01 -5.26 22.60
CA GLY A 643 -8.16 -6.25 21.52
C GLY A 643 -9.23 -7.31 21.80
N GLY A 644 -9.44 -7.68 23.06
CA GLY A 644 -10.50 -8.59 23.49
C GLY A 644 -11.89 -8.03 23.21
N LEU A 645 -12.15 -6.78 23.59
CA LEU A 645 -13.43 -6.10 23.32
C LEU A 645 -13.77 -6.04 21.82
N ALA A 646 -12.76 -5.83 20.97
CA ALA A 646 -12.94 -5.86 19.52
C ALA A 646 -13.26 -7.27 18.96
N SER A 647 -12.92 -8.34 19.69
CA SER A 647 -13.12 -9.72 19.23
C SER A 647 -14.56 -10.23 19.41
N ASP A 648 -15.32 -9.70 20.37
CA ASP A 648 -16.76 -9.94 20.47
C ASP A 648 -17.56 -9.21 19.38
N ALA A 649 -16.97 -8.16 18.79
CA ALA A 649 -17.50 -7.38 17.67
C ALA A 649 -16.96 -7.80 16.29
N ALA A 650 -16.40 -9.02 16.15
CA ALA A 650 -15.59 -9.46 15.01
C ALA A 650 -16.27 -9.54 13.62
N GLU A 651 -17.54 -9.12 13.46
CA GLU A 651 -18.12 -8.84 12.14
C GLU A 651 -17.76 -7.43 11.61
N GLU A 652 -17.25 -6.53 12.47
CA GLU A 652 -16.82 -5.17 12.10
C GLU A 652 -15.29 -5.05 11.96
N GLU A 653 -14.83 -4.75 10.75
CA GLU A 653 -13.39 -4.63 10.38
C GLU A 653 -12.62 -3.56 11.18
N ASN A 654 -13.31 -2.58 11.76
CA ASN A 654 -12.73 -1.57 12.65
C ASN A 654 -13.67 -1.20 13.82
N ALA A 655 -14.11 -2.20 14.60
CA ALA A 655 -15.01 -2.00 15.77
C ALA A 655 -14.52 -0.94 16.79
N LEU A 656 -13.20 -0.76 16.93
CA LEU A 656 -12.57 0.24 17.80
C LEU A 656 -12.55 1.66 17.19
N GLN A 657 -13.00 1.83 15.95
CA GLN A 657 -13.01 3.06 15.16
C GLN A 657 -11.63 3.76 15.12
N MET A 658 -10.55 2.98 15.04
CA MET A 658 -9.19 3.52 15.11
C MET A 658 -8.82 4.28 13.82
N THR A 659 -8.07 5.37 13.97
CA THR A 659 -7.62 6.22 12.86
C THR A 659 -6.11 6.15 12.66
N SER A 660 -5.63 6.61 11.50
CA SER A 660 -4.21 6.79 11.18
C SER A 660 -3.45 7.71 12.16
N GLU A 661 -4.16 8.59 12.86
CA GLU A 661 -3.59 9.54 13.84
C GLU A 661 -3.62 8.98 15.27
N GLY A 662 -4.11 7.75 15.46
CA GLY A 662 -4.23 7.11 16.77
C GLY A 662 -5.40 7.63 17.62
N ASP A 663 -6.51 8.00 16.99
CA ASP A 663 -7.82 8.08 17.66
C ASP A 663 -8.39 6.66 17.88
N CYS A 664 -9.36 6.54 18.78
CA CYS A 664 -10.13 5.33 19.08
C CYS A 664 -11.41 5.72 19.82
N ILE A 665 -12.45 4.87 19.78
CA ILE A 665 -13.69 5.04 20.58
C ILE A 665 -13.40 5.24 22.08
N ILE A 666 -12.42 4.51 22.63
CA ILE A 666 -11.84 4.81 23.95
C ILE A 666 -10.70 5.81 23.76
N ASN A 667 -10.89 7.05 24.18
CA ASN A 667 -9.83 8.06 24.15
C ASN A 667 -8.57 7.60 24.92
N HIS A 668 -7.38 7.80 24.34
CA HIS A 668 -6.11 7.34 24.88
C HIS A 668 -5.84 7.82 26.33
N ARG A 669 -6.31 9.02 26.71
CA ARG A 669 -6.15 9.53 28.07
C ARG A 669 -6.95 8.72 29.08
N ARG A 670 -8.18 8.32 28.73
CA ARG A 670 -9.00 7.43 29.57
C ARG A 670 -8.34 6.06 29.78
N LEU A 671 -7.67 5.52 28.75
CA LEU A 671 -6.96 4.25 28.90
C LEU A 671 -5.69 4.41 29.76
N GLY A 672 -4.94 5.49 29.61
CA GLY A 672 -3.80 5.81 30.48
C GLY A 672 -4.19 6.03 31.95
N ASP A 673 -5.25 6.82 32.20
CA ASP A 673 -5.89 7.01 33.52
C ASP A 673 -6.23 5.67 34.19
N LEU A 674 -6.72 4.70 33.41
CA LEU A 674 -7.14 3.38 33.89
C LEU A 674 -5.93 2.49 34.24
N ILE A 675 -4.94 2.48 33.35
CA ILE A 675 -3.68 1.74 33.54
C ILE A 675 -2.91 2.29 34.73
N ASP A 676 -2.82 3.61 34.88
CA ASP A 676 -2.10 4.25 35.98
C ASP A 676 -2.72 3.92 37.34
N ARG A 677 -4.06 3.91 37.45
CA ARG A 677 -4.76 3.53 38.70
C ARG A 677 -4.54 2.07 39.07
N LEU A 678 -4.41 1.20 38.08
CA LEU A 678 -4.09 -0.21 38.28
C LEU A 678 -2.62 -0.40 38.72
N ASP A 679 -1.68 0.28 38.06
CA ASP A 679 -0.24 0.27 38.39
C ASP A 679 0.02 0.84 39.81
N ASN A 680 -0.71 1.89 40.18
CA ASN A 680 -0.75 2.46 41.53
C ASN A 680 -1.61 1.66 42.53
N ASN A 681 -2.10 0.46 42.18
CA ASN A 681 -2.87 -0.46 43.02
C ASN A 681 -4.15 0.15 43.64
N GLN A 682 -4.74 1.16 43.00
CA GLN A 682 -5.99 1.82 43.44
C GLN A 682 -7.25 1.05 43.02
N ILE A 683 -7.13 0.14 42.06
CA ILE A 683 -8.19 -0.74 41.54
C ILE A 683 -7.61 -2.12 41.23
N THR A 684 -8.45 -3.16 41.23
CA THR A 684 -8.03 -4.50 40.81
C THR A 684 -8.03 -4.66 39.29
N GLY A 685 -7.35 -5.67 38.75
CA GLY A 685 -7.43 -6.02 37.33
C GLY A 685 -8.86 -6.38 36.87
N THR A 686 -9.68 -6.94 37.76
CA THR A 686 -11.10 -7.22 37.50
C THR A 686 -11.92 -5.93 37.42
N SER A 687 -11.73 -5.00 38.35
CA SER A 687 -12.32 -3.67 38.31
C SER A 687 -11.92 -2.95 37.02
N ALA A 688 -10.64 -2.99 36.65
CA ALA A 688 -10.13 -2.33 35.46
C ALA A 688 -10.74 -2.87 34.16
N LYS A 689 -10.89 -4.19 34.02
CA LYS A 689 -11.59 -4.83 32.89
C LYS A 689 -13.06 -4.40 32.79
N LYS A 690 -13.77 -4.35 33.93
CA LYS A 690 -15.18 -3.89 33.99
C LYS A 690 -15.30 -2.44 33.51
N ILE A 691 -14.40 -1.55 33.96
CA ILE A 691 -14.37 -0.14 33.55
C ILE A 691 -14.00 0.01 32.07
N LEU A 692 -13.07 -0.80 31.53
CA LEU A 692 -12.74 -0.79 30.10
C LEU A 692 -13.96 -1.17 29.24
N THR A 693 -14.74 -2.15 29.69
CA THR A 693 -15.99 -2.56 29.02
C THR A 693 -17.01 -1.42 29.02
N MET A 694 -17.22 -0.76 30.17
CA MET A 694 -18.08 0.43 30.26
C MET A 694 -17.61 1.55 29.33
N LEU A 695 -16.30 1.82 29.27
CA LEU A 695 -15.72 2.84 28.39
C LEU A 695 -15.91 2.55 26.89
N PHE A 696 -16.18 1.29 26.52
CA PHE A 696 -16.49 0.87 25.15
C PHE A 696 -18.00 0.90 24.85
N GLU A 697 -18.84 0.50 25.82
CA GLU A 697 -20.31 0.52 25.69
C GLU A 697 -20.91 1.93 25.78
N MET A 698 -20.23 2.85 26.46
CA MET A 698 -20.66 4.25 26.60
C MET A 698 -20.67 5.00 25.27
N SER A 699 -21.68 5.83 25.06
CA SER A 699 -21.72 6.73 23.90
C SER A 699 -20.61 7.78 23.96
N THR A 700 -20.10 8.20 22.79
CA THR A 700 -19.03 9.21 22.68
C THR A 700 -19.40 10.58 23.26
N ASP A 701 -20.69 10.85 23.43
CA ASP A 701 -21.21 12.07 24.05
C ASP A 701 -21.08 12.05 25.60
N GLU A 702 -20.91 10.88 26.21
CA GLU A 702 -20.80 10.76 27.68
C GLU A 702 -19.37 11.02 28.18
N GLN A 703 -19.13 12.27 28.56
CA GLN A 703 -17.86 12.83 29.04
C GLN A 703 -17.48 12.41 30.49
N LYS A 704 -17.82 11.21 30.97
CA LYS A 704 -17.34 10.74 32.29
C LYS A 704 -15.83 10.49 32.27
N THR A 705 -15.17 10.73 33.40
CA THR A 705 -13.78 10.34 33.65
C THR A 705 -13.70 8.93 34.23
N VAL A 706 -12.53 8.29 34.12
CA VAL A 706 -12.27 6.98 34.74
C VAL A 706 -12.52 7.03 36.25
N LYS A 707 -12.12 8.13 36.91
CA LYS A 707 -12.38 8.32 38.34
C LYS A 707 -13.88 8.29 38.67
N GLN A 708 -14.71 8.99 37.90
CA GLN A 708 -16.16 9.01 38.12
C GLN A 708 -16.79 7.62 37.94
N LEU A 709 -16.32 6.81 36.99
CA LEU A 709 -16.80 5.43 36.84
C LEU A 709 -16.41 4.55 38.04
N ILE A 710 -15.22 4.74 38.61
CA ILE A 710 -14.79 4.04 39.84
C ILE A 710 -15.62 4.51 41.06
N ASP A 711 -15.84 5.82 41.18
CA ASP A 711 -16.65 6.43 42.25
C ASP A 711 -18.13 5.99 42.20
N GLU A 712 -18.75 5.95 41.02
CA GLU A 712 -20.16 5.59 40.81
C GLU A 712 -20.43 4.08 41.01
N GLU A 713 -19.53 3.22 40.54
CA GLU A 713 -19.67 1.75 40.62
C GLU A 713 -19.04 1.14 41.88
N GLY A 714 -18.43 1.95 42.75
CA GLY A 714 -17.79 1.50 44.00
C GLY A 714 -16.55 0.63 43.80
N LEU A 715 -15.81 0.82 42.70
CA LEU A 715 -14.77 -0.13 42.23
C LEU A 715 -13.35 0.12 42.78
N TRP A 716 -13.19 1.07 43.71
CA TRP A 716 -11.93 1.32 44.41
C TRP A 716 -11.46 0.08 45.17
N PHE A 717 -10.15 -0.20 45.15
CA PHE A 717 -9.58 -1.27 45.95
C PHE A 717 -9.63 -0.90 47.44
N ASN A 718 -10.52 -1.57 48.17
CA ASN A 718 -10.69 -1.43 49.61
C ASN A 718 -10.16 -2.70 50.30
N PRO A 719 -8.90 -2.71 50.78
CA PRO A 719 -8.28 -3.92 51.32
C PRO A 719 -8.97 -4.42 52.59
N LEU A 720 -8.88 -5.72 52.86
CA LEU A 720 -9.30 -6.31 54.14
C LEU A 720 -8.57 -5.65 55.33
N SER A 721 -9.23 -5.57 56.47
CA SER A 721 -8.57 -5.24 57.74
C SER A 721 -7.65 -6.39 58.20
N ALA A 722 -6.67 -6.09 59.06
CA ALA A 722 -5.76 -7.11 59.59
C ALA A 722 -6.48 -8.24 60.36
N ALA A 723 -7.67 -7.97 60.92
CA ALA A 723 -8.51 -8.99 61.56
C ALA A 723 -9.19 -9.90 60.52
N GLU A 724 -9.79 -9.32 59.47
CA GLU A 724 -10.38 -10.07 58.36
C GLU A 724 -9.33 -10.94 57.63
N TYR A 725 -8.12 -10.43 57.41
CA TYR A 725 -7.01 -11.23 56.86
C TYR A 725 -6.70 -12.45 57.72
N ASP A 726 -6.66 -12.29 59.05
CA ASP A 726 -6.36 -13.36 60.00
C ASP A 726 -7.48 -14.41 60.07
N GLU A 727 -8.74 -13.98 60.09
CA GLU A 727 -9.91 -14.88 60.07
C GLU A 727 -9.99 -15.64 58.74
N LEU A 728 -9.83 -14.94 57.61
CA LEU A 728 -9.83 -15.55 56.28
C LEU A 728 -8.69 -16.57 56.13
N ALA A 729 -7.47 -16.23 56.55
CA ALA A 729 -6.33 -17.14 56.54
C ALA A 729 -6.57 -18.38 57.41
N LYS A 730 -7.14 -18.22 58.61
CA LYS A 730 -7.51 -19.35 59.49
C LYS A 730 -8.62 -20.22 58.89
N SER A 731 -9.58 -19.63 58.18
CA SER A 731 -10.69 -20.37 57.54
C SER A 731 -10.27 -21.28 56.38
N ILE A 732 -9.20 -20.94 55.66
CA ILE A 732 -8.69 -21.71 54.51
C ILE A 732 -7.55 -22.66 54.87
N LEU A 733 -7.02 -22.56 56.11
CA LEU A 733 -5.83 -23.25 56.56
C LEU A 733 -6.08 -24.77 56.56
N ASP A 734 -5.20 -25.51 55.90
CA ASP A 734 -5.26 -26.97 55.80
C ASP A 734 -4.02 -27.53 56.48
N MET A 735 -4.19 -28.17 57.64
CA MET A 735 -3.08 -28.59 58.50
C MET A 735 -2.08 -29.51 57.78
N LYS A 736 -2.52 -30.36 56.83
CA LYS A 736 -1.60 -31.16 56.01
C LYS A 736 -0.72 -30.30 55.11
N ILE A 737 -1.27 -29.21 54.58
CA ILE A 737 -0.53 -28.28 53.73
C ILE A 737 0.42 -27.43 54.58
N VAL A 738 0.04 -27.06 55.80
CA VAL A 738 0.91 -26.40 56.78
C VAL A 738 2.09 -27.30 57.15
N GLU A 739 1.85 -28.56 57.53
CA GLU A 739 2.89 -29.58 57.79
C GLU A 739 3.85 -29.73 56.60
N GLU A 740 3.33 -29.79 55.37
CA GLU A 740 4.15 -29.90 54.17
C GLU A 740 4.98 -28.64 53.86
N ILE A 741 4.48 -27.45 54.18
CA ILE A 741 5.23 -26.19 54.05
C ILE A 741 6.35 -26.14 55.09
N LEU A 742 6.05 -26.49 56.35
CA LEU A 742 7.04 -26.59 57.44
C LEU A 742 8.11 -27.67 57.15
N ALA A 743 7.75 -28.74 56.45
CA ALA A 743 8.66 -29.74 55.89
C ALA A 743 9.44 -29.28 54.64
N GLY A 744 9.40 -27.99 54.30
CA GLY A 744 10.23 -27.36 53.27
C GLY A 744 9.57 -27.16 51.89
N LYS A 745 8.29 -27.50 51.69
CA LYS A 745 7.62 -27.34 50.39
C LYS A 745 7.04 -25.93 50.22
N GLU A 746 7.87 -24.89 50.31
CA GLU A 746 7.46 -23.47 50.26
C GLU A 746 6.50 -23.12 49.10
N GLY A 747 6.64 -23.75 47.93
CA GLY A 747 5.76 -23.54 46.78
C GLY A 747 4.26 -23.78 47.07
N LYS A 748 3.91 -24.47 48.16
CA LYS A 748 2.52 -24.64 48.62
C LYS A 748 1.93 -23.39 49.30
N ILE A 749 2.75 -22.41 49.68
CA ILE A 749 2.26 -21.09 50.13
C ILE A 749 1.44 -20.41 49.01
N ASN A 750 1.90 -20.51 47.76
CA ASN A 750 1.17 -19.97 46.60
C ASN A 750 -0.19 -20.67 46.36
N PHE A 751 -0.35 -21.93 46.79
CA PHE A 751 -1.63 -22.63 46.75
C PHE A 751 -2.59 -22.13 47.84
N LEU A 752 -2.10 -21.83 49.05
CA LEU A 752 -2.91 -21.22 50.11
C LEU A 752 -3.29 -19.77 49.75
N LEU A 753 -2.38 -18.99 49.17
CA LEU A 753 -2.68 -17.67 48.60
C LEU A 753 -3.78 -17.77 47.53
N GLY A 754 -3.67 -18.75 46.63
CA GLY A 754 -4.68 -19.04 45.61
C GLY A 754 -6.02 -19.58 46.14
N LYS A 755 -6.07 -20.11 47.37
CA LYS A 755 -7.34 -20.33 48.11
C LYS A 755 -7.87 -19.01 48.67
N MET A 756 -7.01 -18.19 49.28
CA MET A 756 -7.37 -16.93 49.95
C MET A 756 -8.04 -15.95 48.98
N MET A 757 -7.42 -15.73 47.82
CA MET A 757 -7.95 -14.87 46.75
C MET A 757 -9.18 -15.44 46.02
N ARG A 758 -9.66 -16.63 46.39
CA ARG A 758 -10.93 -17.21 45.90
C ARG A 758 -12.01 -17.29 46.98
N ALA A 759 -11.62 -17.31 48.25
CA ALA A 759 -12.54 -17.28 49.39
C ALA A 759 -13.13 -15.87 49.57
N ASP A 760 -12.32 -14.84 49.33
CA ASP A 760 -12.80 -13.48 49.09
C ASP A 760 -13.30 -13.32 47.64
N GLY A 761 -14.62 -13.37 47.47
CA GLY A 761 -15.27 -13.15 46.17
C GLY A 761 -15.37 -11.69 45.73
N GLU A 762 -14.98 -10.74 46.59
CA GLU A 762 -15.05 -9.29 46.32
C GLU A 762 -13.71 -8.74 45.81
N GLY A 763 -12.61 -9.47 45.97
CA GLY A 763 -11.28 -9.09 45.46
C GLY A 763 -10.59 -7.99 46.29
N ARG A 764 -10.90 -7.93 47.59
CA ARG A 764 -10.28 -7.07 48.62
C ARG A 764 -8.95 -7.63 49.16
N VAL A 765 -8.61 -8.88 48.88
CA VAL A 765 -7.32 -9.51 49.26
C VAL A 765 -6.15 -8.96 48.40
N ASP A 766 -5.24 -8.20 49.02
CA ASP A 766 -3.92 -7.93 48.44
C ASP A 766 -3.01 -9.16 48.55
N ALA A 767 -2.27 -9.44 47.48
CA ALA A 767 -1.44 -10.65 47.39
C ALA A 767 -0.16 -10.60 48.24
N LYS A 768 0.40 -9.41 48.52
CA LYS A 768 1.61 -9.26 49.33
C LYS A 768 1.26 -9.39 50.82
N GLU A 769 0.23 -8.68 51.27
CA GLU A 769 -0.24 -8.70 52.65
C GLU A 769 -0.78 -10.10 53.02
N ALA A 770 -1.57 -10.72 52.15
CA ALA A 770 -2.00 -12.12 52.32
C ALA A 770 -0.82 -13.10 52.42
N THR A 771 0.24 -12.90 51.63
CA THR A 771 1.45 -13.73 51.71
C THR A 771 2.18 -13.51 53.04
N ALA A 772 2.24 -12.29 53.55
CA ALA A 772 2.83 -11.96 54.85
C ALA A 772 2.02 -12.58 56.01
N VAL A 773 0.70 -12.45 56.00
CA VAL A 773 -0.21 -13.03 56.99
C VAL A 773 -0.16 -14.55 56.97
N LEU A 774 -0.20 -15.19 55.79
CA LEU A 774 -0.05 -16.65 55.66
C LEU A 774 1.29 -17.13 56.20
N ARG A 775 2.40 -16.45 55.86
CA ARG A 775 3.74 -16.78 56.40
C ARG A 775 3.79 -16.64 57.93
N ARG A 776 3.20 -15.58 58.49
CA ARG A 776 3.11 -15.37 59.95
C ARG A 776 2.34 -16.51 60.63
N ILE A 777 1.13 -16.81 60.17
CA ILE A 777 0.28 -17.84 60.77
C ILE A 777 0.91 -19.24 60.63
N ILE A 778 1.60 -19.54 59.52
CA ILE A 778 2.31 -20.81 59.36
C ILE A 778 3.50 -20.93 60.33
N GLU A 779 4.27 -19.86 60.54
CA GLU A 779 5.38 -19.84 61.50
C GLU A 779 4.89 -19.86 62.97
N GLU A 780 3.70 -19.35 63.25
CA GLU A 780 3.02 -19.52 64.56
C GLU A 780 2.72 -20.99 64.86
N HIS A 781 2.43 -21.83 63.85
CA HIS A 781 2.24 -23.28 63.99
C HIS A 781 3.56 -24.09 64.03
N ARG A 782 4.72 -23.42 64.05
CA ARG A 782 6.04 -24.05 64.22
C ARG A 782 6.50 -24.12 65.69
N ARG A 783 5.71 -23.57 66.61
CA ARG A 783 5.96 -23.49 68.06
C ARG A 783 5.11 -24.49 68.84
#